data_AF-A0AAD9R206-F1
#
_entry.id   AF-A0AAD9R206-F1
#
_cell.length_a   1.000
_cell.length_b   1.000
_cell.length_c   1.000
_cell.angle_alpha   90.00
_cell.angle_beta   90.00
_cell.angle_gamma   90.00
#
_symmetry.space_group_name_H-M   'P 1'
#
loop_
_entity.id
_entity.type
_entity.pdbx_description
1 polymer ?
#
loop_
_entity_poly.entity_id
_entity_poly.type
_entity_poly.pdbx_seq_one_letter_code
_entity_poly.pdbx_strand_id
1 'polypeptide(L)'
;YGVESSSLRRNTDTKLVIDGLALNCCLFENSGLDYRCGGQYDEFYQAVVAFFVALKSSHVHCFVVFDGAIDPSGKKLETIKKRAEEGLETVHELSTSGDIDSLVSFPLLFTDVFKQALRDNGIPFAICDSEGDSEIASLAAAWKCPVLSNDSDFFIFDIKGGYIPLSFLRWNSSRFTAKIYYRSKLASHFRISPELLPLFASLAGNDYVSAKALVDFKSALGRVRNDKRVGKRVTRFAKIVGFLRGLPSLCSQEEALKFTLELITSQQSRNTLQHVIELSLQEYKIKESNLLRYFEEGLIHSSLRTLHGKQEIEKWVLRHFRAGKFSIESMNSLTSGRNFLGIQIENFEEISSNCCSLDLRKFVYGVLSDVGTDDGKRNITTVEEYDRQGFKFTASNVEPNIGDSVPGLSLVPFLEPEELFALDTNTSDMSSLPEHAILIASSVRYLINHAEPAVNMNHLKALLCCWVLLKNPLTKSKSGERRPTKSSSMFCLHAAHSFCQWQCVVRDAIMLNYTLLEPVCSPHIHEVFSGTLAQSLHGELQKGCSVEELRLLSSSDLQSYDKLYTADSRLDCRCGGEYNEFYRTVVAFFVALKSRRVDCYVVFDGTIDPSGKKLKTIKKRVKESLKTANKLSISADNSLFLIPLLSAHVFKQALRDESIPFGGYIPLSFLRWKSGPLKAKIYYRSKLASHFRIRPELLPLFASLAGNDYVSANALADFHSALSRVQTNSRATSKREAKFAKIASFLRELPSSCSQEEALKSTLELITSQRSRNTLQHVIELSLQEYKMKESNLLHYFEKGLIDSSLQTLHGKQEIEEWVLPHFRAGKISIDSMNTLTSGRNFLRFQVENFEEISSNCCSLALRKFVYVKLARLMGNENRQGLQVIEFNVEPDIGDSVVSWSLVPFLELEERYNVLLFALDTDASDVSSLPESDILIASCVRYLINHSKPAVKMNHLKALLCCWVVLKNPLSKLKPGKRRRRKSSMFSLQAAHSFCQWQCVVRDAIMLNYTLLEPVPSPHIHEVAALKNCFSPRLVMYSHITCFIQL
;
A
#
# COMPACT_ATOMS: atom_id res chain seq x y z
N TYR A 1 9.16 -50.18 28.01
CA TYR A 1 9.36 -48.73 27.77
C TYR A 1 8.87 -48.00 29.00
N GLY A 2 9.68 -47.16 29.65
CA GLY A 2 9.42 -46.56 30.97
C GLY A 2 8.24 -45.57 31.04
N VAL A 3 7.06 -46.00 30.61
CA VAL A 3 5.84 -45.21 30.43
C VAL A 3 4.81 -45.67 31.44
N GLU A 4 4.21 -44.73 32.18
CA GLU A 4 2.99 -44.98 32.93
C GLU A 4 1.79 -44.40 32.18
N SER A 5 0.71 -45.17 32.12
CA SER A 5 -0.59 -44.65 31.70
C SER A 5 -1.28 -44.09 32.94
N SER A 6 -1.41 -42.78 33.02
CA SER A 6 -2.15 -42.11 34.09
C SER A 6 -3.43 -41.51 33.50
N SER A 7 -4.58 -41.85 34.09
CA SER A 7 -5.72 -40.95 34.05
C SER A 7 -5.35 -39.79 34.96
N LEU A 8 -5.18 -38.58 34.43
CA LEU A 8 -5.11 -37.38 35.26
C LEU A 8 -6.37 -37.38 36.12
N ARG A 9 -6.19 -37.59 37.44
CA ARG A 9 -7.31 -37.82 38.36
C ARG A 9 -8.16 -36.54 38.36
N ARG A 10 -9.47 -36.68 38.10
CA ARG A 10 -10.44 -35.58 37.93
C ARG A 10 -10.54 -34.59 39.11
N ASN A 11 -9.85 -34.79 40.24
CA ASN A 11 -10.06 -34.07 41.49
C ASN A 11 -8.81 -33.36 42.05
N THR A 12 -7.71 -33.22 41.30
CA THR A 12 -6.53 -32.46 41.74
C THR A 12 -6.00 -31.56 40.62
N ASP A 13 -5.92 -30.26 40.90
CA ASP A 13 -5.31 -29.29 40.00
C ASP A 13 -3.87 -29.70 39.67
N THR A 14 -3.57 -29.86 38.38
CA THR A 14 -2.24 -30.26 37.91
C THR A 14 -1.66 -29.17 37.02
N LYS A 15 -0.50 -28.61 37.39
CA LYS A 15 0.24 -27.71 36.48
C LYS A 15 0.82 -28.50 35.31
N LEU A 16 0.94 -27.88 34.15
CA LEU A 16 1.55 -28.46 32.96
C LEU A 16 2.34 -27.37 32.22
N VAL A 17 3.64 -27.58 32.06
CA VAL A 17 4.46 -26.70 31.21
C VAL A 17 4.43 -27.26 29.79
N ILE A 18 4.19 -26.40 28.81
CA ILE A 18 3.97 -26.77 27.42
C ILE A 18 4.97 -26.05 26.55
N ASP A 19 5.66 -26.81 25.71
CA ASP A 19 6.42 -26.27 24.58
C ASP A 19 5.44 -25.73 23.52
N GLY A 20 5.43 -24.41 23.39
CA GLY A 20 4.49 -23.68 22.54
C GLY A 20 4.71 -23.94 21.06
N LEU A 21 5.96 -24.04 20.60
CA LEU A 21 6.25 -24.27 19.18
C LEU A 21 5.88 -25.70 18.79
N ALA A 22 6.27 -26.69 19.60
CA ALA A 22 5.92 -28.09 19.34
C ALA A 22 4.40 -28.31 19.35
N LEU A 23 3.68 -27.71 20.32
CA LEU A 23 2.22 -27.80 20.38
C LEU A 23 1.57 -27.10 19.17
N ASN A 24 2.04 -25.90 18.80
CA ASN A 24 1.51 -25.13 17.68
C ASN A 24 1.58 -25.93 16.36
N CYS A 25 2.75 -26.46 16.03
CA CYS A 25 2.93 -27.32 14.85
C CYS A 25 2.04 -28.57 14.93
N CYS A 26 2.00 -29.25 16.09
CA CYS A 26 1.24 -30.47 16.26
C CYS A 26 -0.28 -30.27 16.14
N LEU A 27 -0.83 -29.17 16.68
CA LEU A 27 -2.26 -28.86 16.51
C LEU A 27 -2.58 -28.51 15.07
N PHE A 28 -1.70 -27.78 14.38
CA PHE A 28 -1.90 -27.45 12.97
C PHE A 28 -1.90 -28.71 12.10
N GLU A 29 -0.90 -29.59 12.26
CA GLU A 29 -0.84 -30.87 11.53
C GLU A 29 -2.07 -31.76 11.78
N ASN A 30 -2.55 -31.83 13.02
CA ASN A 30 -3.71 -32.66 13.40
C ASN A 30 -5.07 -32.02 13.05
N SER A 31 -5.11 -30.74 12.66
CA SER A 31 -6.34 -30.05 12.29
C SER A 31 -6.91 -30.50 10.95
N GLY A 32 -6.09 -31.10 10.08
CA GLY A 32 -6.47 -31.53 8.74
C GLY A 32 -6.75 -30.35 7.78
N LEU A 33 -6.26 -29.16 8.11
CA LEU A 33 -6.38 -27.96 7.29
C LEU A 33 -5.51 -28.03 6.01
N ASP A 34 -5.89 -27.27 4.98
CA ASP A 34 -5.18 -27.22 3.71
C ASP A 34 -3.93 -26.35 3.82
N TYR A 35 -2.77 -26.99 3.61
CA TYR A 35 -1.46 -26.34 3.63
C TYR A 35 -1.27 -25.35 2.47
N ARG A 36 -1.78 -25.67 1.28
CA ARG A 36 -1.47 -24.96 0.02
C ARG A 36 -2.07 -23.56 -0.06
N CYS A 37 -3.25 -23.35 0.51
CA CYS A 37 -3.96 -22.10 0.31
C CYS A 37 -3.47 -20.94 1.20
N GLY A 38 -2.42 -21.15 2.01
CA GLY A 38 -1.82 -20.07 2.80
C GLY A 38 -2.59 -19.72 4.08
N GLY A 39 -3.36 -20.66 4.64
CA GLY A 39 -3.88 -20.60 6.00
C GLY A 39 -5.41 -20.45 6.13
N GLN A 40 -6.00 -21.24 7.02
CA GLN A 40 -7.40 -21.14 7.47
C GLN A 40 -7.39 -20.74 8.95
N TYR A 41 -7.13 -19.46 9.20
CA TYR A 41 -6.69 -19.00 10.51
C TYR A 41 -7.80 -19.05 11.57
N ASP A 42 -9.06 -18.81 11.22
CA ASP A 42 -10.19 -18.89 12.14
C ASP A 42 -10.42 -20.34 12.60
N GLU A 43 -10.40 -21.29 11.66
CA GLU A 43 -10.52 -22.72 11.95
C GLU A 43 -9.37 -23.22 12.83
N PHE A 44 -8.14 -22.74 12.57
CA PHE A 44 -7.00 -23.06 13.41
C PHE A 44 -7.14 -22.48 14.82
N TYR A 45 -7.56 -21.22 14.95
CA TYR A 45 -7.85 -20.58 16.23
C TYR A 45 -8.84 -21.41 17.05
N GLN A 46 -9.96 -21.85 16.45
CA GLN A 46 -10.94 -22.69 17.13
C GLN A 46 -10.36 -24.03 17.60
N ALA A 47 -9.48 -24.64 16.82
CA ALA A 47 -8.79 -25.87 17.21
C ALA A 47 -7.89 -25.66 18.45
N VAL A 48 -7.16 -24.54 18.51
CA VAL A 48 -6.34 -24.17 19.66
C VAL A 48 -7.22 -23.91 20.89
N VAL A 49 -8.31 -23.16 20.74
CA VAL A 49 -9.27 -22.91 21.85
C VAL A 49 -9.85 -24.22 22.37
N ALA A 50 -10.30 -25.11 21.49
CA ALA A 50 -10.86 -26.41 21.87
C ALA A 50 -9.86 -27.25 22.67
N PHE A 51 -8.57 -27.23 22.30
CA PHE A 51 -7.51 -27.93 23.02
C PHE A 51 -7.36 -27.42 24.47
N PHE A 52 -7.26 -26.10 24.67
CA PHE A 52 -7.10 -25.53 26.02
C PHE A 52 -8.37 -25.63 26.86
N VAL A 53 -9.56 -25.56 26.24
CA VAL A 53 -10.84 -25.82 26.92
C VAL A 53 -10.89 -27.26 27.44
N ALA A 54 -10.41 -28.24 26.67
CA ALA A 54 -10.37 -29.64 27.10
C ALA A 54 -9.42 -29.85 28.30
N LEU A 55 -8.26 -29.19 28.31
CA LEU A 55 -7.31 -29.21 29.42
C LEU A 55 -7.88 -28.56 30.68
N LYS A 56 -8.47 -27.37 30.54
CA LYS A 56 -9.10 -26.64 31.65
C LYS A 56 -10.27 -27.43 32.25
N SER A 57 -11.09 -28.05 31.41
CA SER A 57 -12.19 -28.94 31.83
C SER A 57 -11.70 -30.21 32.55
N SER A 58 -10.41 -30.53 32.42
CA SER A 58 -9.74 -31.64 33.10
C SER A 58 -8.90 -31.20 34.31
N HIS A 59 -9.09 -29.97 34.81
CA HIS A 59 -8.34 -29.38 35.93
C HIS A 59 -6.81 -29.31 35.70
N VAL A 60 -6.40 -29.08 34.44
CA VAL A 60 -4.99 -28.88 34.09
C VAL A 60 -4.74 -27.38 33.89
N HIS A 61 -3.80 -26.84 34.67
CA HIS A 61 -3.35 -25.45 34.59
C HIS A 61 -2.13 -25.35 33.68
N CYS A 62 -2.31 -24.78 32.50
CA CYS A 62 -1.30 -24.76 31.44
C CYS A 62 -0.43 -23.51 31.49
N PHE A 63 0.87 -23.68 31.28
CA PHE A 63 1.85 -22.61 31.11
C PHE A 63 2.59 -22.87 29.81
N VAL A 64 2.42 -22.00 28.81
CA VAL A 64 3.00 -22.18 27.48
C VAL A 64 4.26 -21.35 27.33
N VAL A 65 5.33 -21.94 26.80
CA VAL A 65 6.62 -21.26 26.62
C VAL A 65 7.04 -21.35 25.17
N PHE A 66 7.41 -20.22 24.57
CA PHE A 66 7.92 -20.16 23.20
C PHE A 66 9.41 -19.84 23.16
N ASP A 67 10.09 -20.34 22.15
CA ASP A 67 11.40 -19.83 21.74
C ASP A 67 11.32 -18.34 21.41
N GLY A 68 12.42 -17.64 21.72
CA GLY A 68 12.61 -16.21 21.56
C GLY A 68 13.54 -15.85 20.41
N ALA A 69 14.45 -14.91 20.67
CA ALA A 69 15.35 -14.36 19.67
C ALA A 69 16.47 -15.34 19.28
N ILE A 70 17.08 -15.10 18.13
CA ILE A 70 18.27 -15.82 17.69
C ILE A 70 19.39 -15.59 18.71
N ASP A 71 19.95 -16.69 19.22
CA ASP A 71 21.04 -16.65 20.16
C ASP A 71 22.23 -15.84 19.58
N PRO A 72 22.70 -14.77 20.27
CA PRO A 72 23.79 -13.93 19.79
C PRO A 72 25.12 -14.67 19.55
N SER A 73 25.34 -15.82 20.21
CA SER A 73 26.52 -16.66 19.98
C SER A 73 26.53 -17.33 18.59
N GLY A 74 25.37 -17.36 17.91
CA GLY A 74 25.20 -18.01 16.61
C GLY A 74 25.25 -19.53 16.66
N LYS A 75 25.21 -20.15 17.85
CA LYS A 75 25.40 -21.61 18.04
C LYS A 75 24.45 -22.48 17.21
N LYS A 76 23.21 -22.05 16.94
CA LYS A 76 22.21 -22.76 16.11
C LYS A 76 21.94 -22.11 14.75
N LEU A 77 22.72 -21.11 14.33
CA LEU A 77 22.46 -20.37 13.09
C LEU A 77 22.44 -21.28 11.85
N GLU A 78 23.36 -22.25 11.78
CA GLU A 78 23.43 -23.22 10.68
C GLU A 78 22.22 -24.18 10.67
N THR A 79 21.70 -24.55 11.85
CA THR A 79 20.48 -25.35 11.97
C THR A 79 19.26 -24.57 11.47
N ILE A 80 19.17 -23.28 11.80
CA ILE A 80 18.09 -22.40 11.33
C ILE A 80 18.16 -22.27 9.80
N LYS A 81 19.34 -22.02 9.22
CA LYS A 81 19.53 -21.97 7.75
C LYS A 81 19.11 -23.27 7.08
N LYS A 82 19.58 -24.41 7.58
CA LYS A 82 19.24 -25.73 7.02
C LYS A 82 17.74 -26.01 7.05
N ARG A 83 17.06 -25.67 8.15
CA ARG A 83 15.59 -25.81 8.26
C ARG A 83 14.86 -24.87 7.30
N ALA A 84 15.36 -23.66 7.10
CA ALA A 84 14.79 -22.72 6.13
C ALA A 84 14.97 -23.20 4.68
N GLU A 85 16.12 -23.78 4.34
CA GLU A 85 16.38 -24.42 3.03
C GLU A 85 15.48 -25.63 2.80
N GLU A 86 15.36 -26.54 3.77
CA GLU A 86 14.43 -27.69 3.70
C GLU A 86 12.96 -27.23 3.57
N GLY A 87 12.61 -26.13 4.25
CA GLY A 87 11.30 -25.49 4.13
C GLY A 87 11.06 -24.92 2.74
N LEU A 88 12.06 -24.26 2.14
CA LEU A 88 12.01 -23.74 0.77
C LEU A 88 11.76 -24.85 -0.26
N GLU A 89 12.48 -25.97 -0.12
CA GLU A 89 12.30 -27.17 -0.97
C GLU A 89 10.87 -27.71 -0.85
N THR A 90 10.38 -27.88 0.39
CA THR A 90 9.03 -28.38 0.67
C THR A 90 7.95 -27.48 0.07
N VAL A 91 8.08 -26.16 0.26
CA VAL A 91 7.13 -25.18 -0.27
C VAL A 91 7.15 -25.15 -1.80
N HIS A 92 8.32 -25.30 -2.41
CA HIS A 92 8.46 -25.38 -3.86
C HIS A 92 7.79 -26.65 -4.42
N GLU A 93 8.00 -27.81 -3.79
CA GLU A 93 7.33 -29.06 -4.17
C GLU A 93 5.80 -28.93 -4.05
N LEU A 94 5.30 -28.31 -2.98
CA LEU A 94 3.86 -28.05 -2.78
C LEU A 94 3.27 -27.05 -3.78
N SER A 95 4.10 -26.16 -4.36
CA SER A 95 3.66 -25.20 -5.38
C SER A 95 3.51 -25.82 -6.77
N THR A 96 4.24 -26.91 -7.05
CA THR A 96 4.35 -27.53 -8.39
C THR A 96 3.65 -28.88 -8.49
N SER A 97 3.52 -29.63 -7.38
CA SER A 97 2.97 -30.98 -7.36
C SER A 97 1.55 -31.05 -6.76
N GLY A 98 0.81 -32.10 -7.14
CA GLY A 98 -0.54 -32.39 -6.63
C GLY A 98 -0.57 -33.38 -5.45
N ASP A 99 0.58 -33.91 -5.04
CA ASP A 99 0.68 -34.91 -3.97
C ASP A 99 0.96 -34.22 -2.62
N ILE A 100 -0.12 -33.97 -1.88
CA ILE A 100 -0.15 -33.06 -0.71
C ILE A 100 0.01 -33.85 0.60
N ASP A 101 -0.07 -35.18 0.54
CA ASP A 101 -0.30 -35.99 1.74
C ASP A 101 0.99 -36.33 2.52
N SER A 102 2.17 -36.11 1.95
CA SER A 102 3.47 -36.39 2.59
C SER A 102 4.26 -35.16 3.03
N LEU A 103 3.84 -33.96 2.69
CA LEU A 103 4.57 -32.71 2.94
C LEU A 103 3.79 -31.77 3.86
N VAL A 104 4.49 -31.11 4.79
CA VAL A 104 3.90 -30.18 5.77
C VAL A 104 4.54 -28.80 5.61
N SER A 105 3.70 -27.77 5.52
CA SER A 105 4.15 -26.37 5.48
C SER A 105 3.20 -25.51 6.32
N PHE A 106 3.75 -24.58 7.09
CA PHE A 106 2.97 -23.75 8.01
C PHE A 106 2.65 -22.38 7.38
N PRO A 107 1.39 -21.91 7.42
CA PRO A 107 1.02 -20.59 6.93
C PRO A 107 1.71 -19.46 7.70
N LEU A 108 1.93 -18.32 7.05
CA LEU A 108 2.76 -17.24 7.60
C LEU A 108 2.36 -16.77 9.01
N LEU A 109 1.07 -16.59 9.27
CA LEU A 109 0.56 -16.01 10.53
C LEU A 109 0.15 -17.07 11.57
N PHE A 110 0.45 -18.35 11.36
CA PHE A 110 -0.07 -19.43 12.24
C PHE A 110 0.36 -19.28 13.71
N THR A 111 1.63 -18.89 13.95
CA THR A 111 2.15 -18.64 15.30
C THR A 111 1.48 -17.43 15.95
N ASP A 112 1.18 -16.38 15.18
CA ASP A 112 0.50 -15.19 15.69
C ASP A 112 -0.94 -15.49 16.09
N VAL A 113 -1.63 -16.32 15.30
CA VAL A 113 -2.98 -16.82 15.59
C VAL A 113 -2.99 -17.68 16.86
N PHE A 114 -2.00 -18.55 17.02
CA PHE A 114 -1.85 -19.35 18.24
C PHE A 114 -1.65 -18.48 19.47
N LYS A 115 -0.71 -17.52 19.42
CA LYS A 115 -0.47 -16.55 20.52
C LYS A 115 -1.72 -15.71 20.81
N GLN A 116 -2.48 -15.32 19.77
CA GLN A 116 -3.75 -14.62 19.94
C GLN A 116 -4.77 -15.48 20.68
N ALA A 117 -4.94 -16.76 20.30
CA ALA A 117 -5.84 -17.67 20.99
C ALA A 117 -5.50 -17.83 22.48
N LEU A 118 -4.21 -17.90 22.83
CA LEU A 118 -3.77 -17.94 24.22
C LEU A 118 -4.17 -16.67 24.98
N ARG A 119 -3.93 -15.48 24.41
CA ARG A 119 -4.28 -14.18 25.03
C ARG A 119 -5.79 -14.06 25.24
N ASP A 120 -6.58 -14.32 24.21
CA ASP A 120 -8.04 -14.15 24.24
C ASP A 120 -8.71 -15.08 25.26
N ASN A 121 -8.09 -16.23 25.55
CA ASN A 121 -8.61 -17.24 26.49
C ASN A 121 -7.90 -17.22 27.85
N GLY A 122 -7.05 -16.22 28.11
CA GLY A 122 -6.35 -16.05 29.38
C GLY A 122 -5.43 -17.21 29.75
N ILE A 123 -4.83 -17.89 28.75
CA ILE A 123 -3.85 -18.96 28.98
C ILE A 123 -2.49 -18.32 29.27
N PRO A 124 -1.86 -18.57 30.44
CA PRO A 124 -0.53 -18.04 30.74
C PRO A 124 0.51 -18.50 29.73
N PHE A 125 1.23 -17.56 29.11
CA PHE A 125 2.38 -17.87 28.27
C PHE A 125 3.47 -16.80 28.33
N ALA A 126 4.67 -17.19 27.91
CA ALA A 126 5.82 -16.31 27.79
C ALA A 126 6.70 -16.69 26.59
N ILE A 127 7.35 -15.70 25.99
CA ILE A 127 8.44 -15.90 25.01
C ILE A 127 9.77 -15.85 25.77
N CYS A 128 10.63 -16.86 25.63
CA CYS A 128 11.97 -16.90 26.23
C CYS A 128 12.92 -15.86 25.63
N ASP A 129 14.12 -15.70 26.20
CA ASP A 129 15.16 -14.84 25.60
C ASP A 129 15.63 -15.40 24.25
N SER A 130 15.99 -16.68 24.25
CA SER A 130 16.46 -17.42 23.09
C SER A 130 15.79 -18.80 23.05
N GLU A 131 16.51 -19.89 23.35
CA GLU A 131 15.94 -21.24 23.34
C GLU A 131 15.06 -21.53 24.56
N GLY A 132 13.93 -22.19 24.35
CA GLY A 132 12.93 -22.50 25.36
C GLY A 132 13.21 -23.73 26.21
N ASP A 133 13.98 -24.71 25.70
CA ASP A 133 14.10 -26.04 26.32
C ASP A 133 14.56 -26.00 27.78
N SER A 134 15.62 -25.24 28.05
CA SER A 134 16.18 -25.08 29.39
C SER A 134 15.23 -24.36 30.35
N GLU A 135 14.50 -23.34 29.86
CA GLU A 135 13.51 -22.60 30.64
C GLU A 135 12.29 -23.49 30.94
N ILE A 136 11.79 -24.24 29.95
CA ILE A 136 10.70 -25.22 30.10
C ILE A 136 11.07 -26.27 31.15
N ALA A 137 12.25 -26.87 31.04
CA ALA A 137 12.72 -27.88 31.98
C ALA A 137 12.87 -27.32 33.40
N SER A 138 13.36 -26.09 33.52
CA SER A 138 13.57 -25.41 34.80
C SER A 138 12.26 -25.04 35.49
N LEU A 139 11.26 -24.53 34.73
CA LEU A 139 9.91 -24.29 35.24
C LEU A 139 9.25 -25.58 35.71
N ALA A 140 9.34 -26.64 34.91
CA ALA A 140 8.76 -27.94 35.25
C ALA A 140 9.43 -28.58 36.48
N ALA A 141 10.74 -28.40 36.64
CA ALA A 141 11.47 -28.82 37.83
C ALA A 141 11.06 -28.04 39.07
N ALA A 142 10.96 -26.70 38.99
CA ALA A 142 10.55 -25.83 40.09
C ALA A 142 9.12 -26.13 40.56
N TRP A 143 8.18 -26.28 39.64
CA TRP A 143 6.78 -26.60 39.94
C TRP A 143 6.50 -28.10 40.13
N LYS A 144 7.51 -28.96 39.95
CA LYS A 144 7.41 -30.42 40.04
C LYS A 144 6.29 -30.99 39.16
N CYS A 145 6.13 -30.45 37.96
CA CYS A 145 5.03 -30.77 37.06
C CYS A 145 5.54 -31.34 35.72
N PRO A 146 4.70 -32.04 34.95
CA PRO A 146 5.11 -32.59 33.66
C PRO A 146 5.37 -31.50 32.60
N VAL A 147 6.17 -31.87 31.60
CA VAL A 147 6.34 -31.13 30.33
C VAL A 147 5.55 -31.82 29.21
N LEU A 148 4.85 -31.04 28.38
CA LEU A 148 4.25 -31.48 27.12
C LEU A 148 5.04 -30.91 25.94
N SER A 149 5.64 -31.77 25.12
CA SER A 149 6.41 -31.38 23.92
C SER A 149 6.52 -32.58 22.95
N ASN A 150 7.18 -32.41 21.82
CA ASN A 150 7.70 -33.51 20.98
C ASN A 150 9.23 -33.57 20.97
N ASP A 151 9.93 -32.69 21.69
CA ASP A 151 11.38 -32.71 21.76
C ASP A 151 11.88 -33.90 22.60
N SER A 152 12.90 -34.59 22.10
CA SER A 152 13.51 -35.72 22.78
C SER A 152 14.42 -35.32 23.95
N ASP A 153 14.86 -34.07 24.04
CA ASP A 153 15.73 -33.60 25.12
C ASP A 153 15.01 -33.63 26.48
N PHE A 154 13.68 -33.52 26.52
CA PHE A 154 12.88 -33.69 27.73
C PHE A 154 12.85 -35.13 28.28
N PHE A 155 13.32 -36.14 27.53
CA PHE A 155 13.58 -37.47 28.11
C PHE A 155 14.82 -37.47 29.02
N ILE A 156 15.71 -36.49 28.85
CA ILE A 156 17.05 -36.45 29.44
C ILE A 156 17.10 -35.52 30.65
N PHE A 157 16.46 -34.35 30.56
CA PHE A 157 16.33 -33.40 31.66
C PHE A 157 15.76 -34.05 32.94
N ASP A 158 16.25 -33.62 34.11
CA ASP A 158 15.82 -34.16 35.41
C ASP A 158 14.46 -33.60 35.88
N ILE A 159 13.43 -33.75 35.05
CA ILE A 159 12.07 -33.29 35.31
C ILE A 159 11.32 -34.35 36.14
N LYS A 160 11.15 -34.11 37.44
CA LYS A 160 10.49 -35.06 38.35
C LYS A 160 9.02 -35.32 38.00
N GLY A 161 8.32 -34.33 37.45
CA GLY A 161 6.93 -34.46 36.99
C GLY A 161 6.77 -35.30 35.70
N GLY A 162 7.89 -35.63 35.03
CA GLY A 162 7.92 -36.43 33.81
C GLY A 162 7.71 -35.65 32.52
N TYR A 163 7.81 -36.37 31.41
CA TYR A 163 7.67 -35.84 30.05
C TYR A 163 6.52 -36.54 29.32
N ILE A 164 5.68 -35.77 28.65
CA ILE A 164 4.53 -36.21 27.87
C ILE A 164 4.79 -35.85 26.41
N PRO A 165 5.11 -36.82 25.54
CA PRO A 165 5.09 -36.59 24.10
C PRO A 165 3.69 -36.17 23.65
N LEU A 166 3.56 -35.20 22.73
CA LEU A 166 2.24 -34.75 22.25
C LEU A 166 1.43 -35.91 21.65
N SER A 167 2.09 -36.82 20.94
CA SER A 167 1.47 -38.04 20.39
C SER A 167 0.84 -38.97 21.43
N PHE A 168 1.22 -38.80 22.70
CA PHE A 168 0.78 -39.61 23.84
C PHE A 168 -0.36 -38.96 24.63
N LEU A 169 -0.70 -37.71 24.31
CA LEU A 169 -1.86 -37.02 24.85
C LEU A 169 -3.08 -37.30 23.96
N ARG A 170 -4.15 -37.82 24.57
CA ARG A 170 -5.44 -38.09 23.91
C ARG A 170 -6.47 -37.14 24.52
N TRP A 171 -6.56 -35.95 23.94
CA TRP A 171 -7.42 -34.86 24.41
C TRP A 171 -8.78 -34.79 23.68
N ASN A 172 -8.83 -35.28 22.44
CA ASN A 172 -10.02 -35.29 21.58
C ASN A 172 -10.83 -36.61 21.64
N SER A 173 -10.52 -37.48 22.61
CA SER A 173 -11.23 -38.75 22.83
C SER A 173 -12.25 -38.65 23.96
N SER A 174 -13.17 -39.61 24.04
CA SER A 174 -14.19 -39.71 25.12
C SER A 174 -13.61 -39.74 26.54
N ARG A 175 -12.32 -40.09 26.67
CA ARG A 175 -11.55 -39.98 27.91
C ARG A 175 -10.28 -39.18 27.65
N PHE A 176 -10.06 -38.14 28.44
CA PHE A 176 -8.81 -37.41 28.51
C PHE A 176 -7.74 -38.30 29.16
N THR A 177 -6.70 -38.70 28.41
CA THR A 177 -5.64 -39.59 28.92
C THR A 177 -4.27 -39.17 28.41
N ALA A 178 -3.24 -39.39 29.22
CA ALA A 178 -1.85 -39.11 28.86
C ALA A 178 -0.96 -40.29 29.26
N LYS A 179 0.12 -40.47 28.52
CA LYS A 179 1.21 -41.39 28.87
C LYS A 179 2.44 -40.57 29.23
N ILE A 180 2.96 -40.79 30.44
CA ILE A 180 4.06 -40.00 31.00
C ILE A 180 5.32 -40.85 31.05
N TYR A 181 6.42 -40.27 30.59
CA TYR A 181 7.76 -40.82 30.72
C TYR A 181 8.48 -40.25 31.93
N TYR A 182 9.18 -41.13 32.65
CA TYR A 182 10.04 -40.74 33.76
C TYR A 182 11.50 -41.10 33.46
N ARG A 183 12.39 -40.12 33.67
CA ARG A 183 13.84 -40.26 33.49
C ARG A 183 14.41 -41.47 34.24
N SER A 184 13.99 -41.68 35.48
CA SER A 184 14.41 -42.82 36.31
C SER A 184 14.06 -44.17 35.68
N LYS A 185 12.85 -44.31 35.12
CA LYS A 185 12.41 -45.54 34.45
C LYS A 185 13.14 -45.78 33.14
N LEU A 186 13.49 -44.72 32.41
CA LEU A 186 14.33 -44.83 31.21
C LEU A 186 15.74 -45.33 31.57
N ALA A 187 16.35 -44.76 32.60
CA ALA A 187 17.64 -45.20 33.12
C ALA A 187 17.61 -46.68 33.57
N SER A 188 16.58 -47.07 34.34
CA SER A 188 16.38 -48.46 34.76
C SER A 188 16.19 -49.41 33.58
N HIS A 189 15.48 -49.00 32.53
CA HIS A 189 15.31 -49.79 31.31
C HIS A 189 16.66 -50.04 30.61
N PHE A 190 17.52 -49.01 30.54
CA PHE A 190 18.87 -49.15 30.00
C PHE A 190 19.87 -49.78 30.97
N ARG A 191 19.52 -49.92 32.25
CA ARG A 191 20.39 -50.39 33.33
C ARG A 191 21.67 -49.54 33.44
N ILE A 192 21.50 -48.23 33.39
CA ILE A 192 22.57 -47.24 33.61
C ILE A 192 22.14 -46.28 34.72
N SER A 193 23.08 -45.57 35.33
CA SER A 193 22.76 -44.47 36.25
C SER A 193 21.99 -43.37 35.52
N PRO A 194 20.94 -42.75 36.12
CA PRO A 194 20.25 -41.60 35.53
C PRO A 194 21.22 -40.48 35.14
N GLU A 195 22.29 -40.28 35.90
CA GLU A 195 23.28 -39.22 35.66
C GLU A 195 24.16 -39.47 34.43
N LEU A 196 24.11 -40.65 33.83
CA LEU A 196 24.77 -40.93 32.55
C LEU A 196 23.85 -40.69 31.34
N LEU A 197 22.57 -40.35 31.54
CA LEU A 197 21.64 -40.06 30.43
C LEU A 197 22.05 -38.84 29.58
N PRO A 198 22.54 -37.72 30.15
CA PRO A 198 23.05 -36.60 29.35
C PRO A 198 24.26 -36.99 28.48
N LEU A 199 25.17 -37.80 29.03
CA LEU A 199 26.29 -38.35 28.27
C LEU A 199 25.80 -39.31 27.18
N PHE A 200 24.84 -40.17 27.48
CA PHE A 200 24.19 -41.03 26.49
C PHE A 200 23.60 -40.24 25.32
N ALA A 201 22.86 -39.16 25.60
CA ALA A 201 22.28 -38.29 24.58
C ALA A 201 23.36 -37.63 23.70
N SER A 202 24.42 -37.13 24.33
CA SER A 202 25.57 -36.54 23.65
C SER A 202 26.28 -37.54 22.72
N LEU A 203 26.48 -38.79 23.17
CA LEU A 203 27.11 -39.86 22.38
C LEU A 203 26.21 -40.43 21.27
N ALA A 204 24.89 -40.36 21.47
CA ALA A 204 23.91 -40.69 20.43
C ALA A 204 23.97 -39.69 19.27
N GLY A 205 24.37 -38.44 19.57
CA GLY A 205 24.37 -37.28 18.69
C GLY A 205 23.10 -36.47 18.91
N ASN A 206 23.27 -35.19 19.25
CA ASN A 206 22.22 -34.21 19.50
C ASN A 206 22.58 -32.88 18.81
N ASP A 207 21.82 -31.81 19.08
CA ASP A 207 22.01 -30.48 18.48
C ASP A 207 23.41 -29.88 18.73
N TYR A 208 24.09 -30.29 19.81
CA TYR A 208 25.41 -29.79 20.20
C TYR A 208 26.56 -30.70 19.70
N VAL A 209 26.31 -32.01 19.57
CA VAL A 209 27.31 -33.01 19.18
C VAL A 209 27.01 -33.57 17.79
N SER A 210 27.69 -33.02 16.79
CA SER A 210 27.51 -33.41 15.39
C SER A 210 27.91 -34.86 15.09
N ALA A 211 27.33 -35.43 14.03
CA ALA A 211 27.71 -36.76 13.56
C ALA A 211 29.20 -36.86 13.18
N LYS A 212 29.79 -35.77 12.70
CA LYS A 212 31.21 -35.65 12.33
C LYS A 212 32.13 -35.75 13.54
N ALA A 213 31.77 -35.10 14.65
CA ALA A 213 32.53 -35.17 15.90
C ALA A 213 32.57 -36.61 16.48
N LEU A 214 31.53 -37.40 16.22
CA LEU A 214 31.37 -38.76 16.75
C LEU A 214 31.98 -39.86 15.86
N VAL A 215 32.61 -39.55 14.72
CA VAL A 215 33.07 -40.57 13.75
C VAL A 215 34.07 -41.55 14.37
N ASP A 216 35.09 -41.04 15.06
CA ASP A 216 36.15 -41.87 15.65
C ASP A 216 35.62 -42.71 16.82
N PHE A 217 34.78 -42.10 17.67
CA PHE A 217 34.09 -42.81 18.75
C PHE A 217 33.22 -43.95 18.20
N LYS A 218 32.38 -43.67 17.19
CA LYS A 218 31.51 -44.68 16.56
C LYS A 218 32.32 -45.81 15.92
N SER A 219 33.49 -45.51 15.37
CA SER A 219 34.40 -46.49 14.79
C SER A 219 35.03 -47.38 15.86
N ALA A 220 35.46 -46.80 17.00
CA ALA A 220 35.97 -47.53 18.15
C ALA A 220 34.90 -48.46 18.77
N LEU A 221 33.64 -47.99 18.84
CA LEU A 221 32.48 -48.74 19.33
C LEU A 221 32.05 -49.89 18.38
N GLY A 222 32.52 -49.87 17.13
CA GLY A 222 32.05 -50.70 16.03
C GLY A 222 32.49 -52.18 16.02
N ARG A 223 33.31 -52.64 16.97
CA ARG A 223 33.96 -53.98 16.94
C ARG A 223 33.06 -55.18 17.28
N VAL A 224 31.72 -55.03 17.31
CA VAL A 224 30.74 -56.09 17.65
C VAL A 224 29.76 -56.33 16.51
N ARG A 225 29.49 -57.62 16.20
CA ARG A 225 28.62 -58.11 15.10
C ARG A 225 27.25 -57.42 15.10
N ASN A 226 26.83 -56.92 13.94
CA ASN A 226 25.50 -56.36 13.72
C ASN A 226 24.48 -57.48 13.48
N ASP A 227 23.35 -57.47 14.21
CA ASP A 227 22.17 -58.22 13.79
C ASP A 227 21.51 -57.48 12.61
N LYS A 228 21.41 -58.15 11.45
CA LYS A 228 20.87 -57.56 10.21
C LYS A 228 19.36 -57.28 10.28
N ARG A 229 18.66 -57.77 11.32
CA ARG A 229 17.20 -57.62 11.48
C ARG A 229 16.77 -56.35 12.23
N VAL A 230 17.71 -55.59 12.81
CA VAL A 230 17.41 -54.40 13.62
C VAL A 230 17.90 -53.13 12.93
N GLY A 231 17.08 -52.08 12.91
CA GLY A 231 17.40 -50.81 12.26
C GLY A 231 18.68 -50.13 12.80
N LYS A 232 19.44 -49.47 11.92
CA LYS A 232 20.78 -48.88 12.23
C LYS A 232 20.79 -47.96 13.47
N ARG A 233 19.72 -47.21 13.75
CA ARG A 233 19.61 -46.32 14.93
C ARG A 233 19.49 -47.11 16.24
N VAL A 234 18.65 -48.13 16.28
CA VAL A 234 18.42 -48.97 17.46
C VAL A 234 19.69 -49.72 17.84
N THR A 235 20.40 -50.27 16.86
CA THR A 235 21.70 -50.93 17.06
C THR A 235 22.75 -49.95 17.59
N ARG A 236 22.73 -48.70 17.13
CA ARG A 236 23.64 -47.64 17.63
C ARG A 236 23.39 -47.35 19.10
N PHE A 237 22.12 -47.10 19.49
CA PHE A 237 21.78 -46.83 20.88
C PHE A 237 22.10 -48.01 21.79
N ALA A 238 21.82 -49.23 21.34
CA ALA A 238 22.16 -50.44 22.09
C ALA A 238 23.67 -50.58 22.35
N LYS A 239 24.53 -50.20 21.39
CA LYS A 239 26.00 -50.20 21.56
C LYS A 239 26.46 -49.16 22.58
N ILE A 240 25.91 -47.94 22.51
CA ILE A 240 26.26 -46.87 23.45
C ILE A 240 25.80 -47.26 24.86
N VAL A 241 24.56 -47.74 25.01
CA VAL A 241 24.05 -48.25 26.29
C VAL A 241 24.88 -49.43 26.80
N GLY A 242 25.28 -50.35 25.92
CA GLY A 242 26.13 -51.48 26.27
C GLY A 242 27.50 -51.04 26.82
N PHE A 243 28.11 -50.04 26.19
CA PHE A 243 29.34 -49.42 26.67
C PHE A 243 29.14 -48.75 28.05
N LEU A 244 28.14 -47.86 28.18
CA LEU A 244 27.87 -47.15 29.43
C LEU A 244 27.50 -48.10 30.58
N ARG A 245 26.81 -49.20 30.29
CA ARG A 245 26.49 -50.25 31.27
C ARG A 245 27.72 -51.03 31.73
N GLY A 246 28.73 -51.14 30.87
CA GLY A 246 30.00 -51.82 31.18
C GLY A 246 30.95 -51.00 32.06
N LEU A 247 30.65 -49.72 32.31
CA LEU A 247 31.41 -48.87 33.21
C LEU A 247 31.18 -49.27 34.68
N PRO A 248 32.12 -48.94 35.59
CA PRO A 248 31.94 -49.17 37.03
C PRO A 248 30.61 -48.60 37.56
N SER A 249 29.95 -49.30 38.48
CA SER A 249 28.58 -48.97 38.93
C SER A 249 28.46 -47.61 39.65
N LEU A 250 29.56 -47.07 40.19
CA LEU A 250 29.63 -45.76 40.85
C LEU A 250 30.28 -44.68 39.97
N CYS A 251 30.43 -44.93 38.67
CA CYS A 251 31.13 -44.04 37.76
C CYS A 251 30.40 -42.69 37.64
N SER A 252 31.12 -41.59 37.88
CA SER A 252 30.61 -40.23 37.68
C SER A 252 30.46 -39.91 36.19
N GLN A 253 29.74 -38.83 35.87
CA GLN A 253 29.59 -38.37 34.48
C GLN A 253 30.95 -37.98 33.87
N GLU A 254 31.84 -37.38 34.67
CA GLU A 254 33.19 -36.96 34.29
C GLU A 254 34.11 -38.18 34.07
N GLU A 255 34.05 -39.18 34.94
CA GLU A 255 34.79 -40.43 34.78
C GLU A 255 34.33 -41.19 33.53
N ALA A 256 33.03 -41.26 33.28
CA ALA A 256 32.46 -41.90 32.09
C ALA A 256 32.90 -41.18 30.80
N LEU A 257 33.00 -39.86 30.82
CA LEU A 257 33.56 -39.09 29.71
C LEU A 257 35.05 -39.42 29.50
N LYS A 258 35.84 -39.53 30.57
CA LYS A 258 37.25 -39.93 30.46
C LYS A 258 37.40 -41.31 29.79
N PHE A 259 36.65 -42.31 30.24
CA PHE A 259 36.65 -43.65 29.61
C PHE A 259 36.20 -43.61 28.14
N THR A 260 35.27 -42.71 27.80
CA THR A 260 34.85 -42.51 26.40
C THR A 260 36.00 -41.99 25.55
N LEU A 261 36.78 -41.02 26.06
CA LEU A 261 37.89 -40.41 25.34
C LEU A 261 39.09 -41.36 25.19
N GLU A 262 39.30 -42.27 26.15
CA GLU A 262 40.33 -43.31 26.09
C GLU A 262 40.13 -44.30 24.93
N LEU A 263 38.91 -44.43 24.39
CA LEU A 263 38.63 -45.26 23.21
C LEU A 263 39.16 -44.67 21.89
N ILE A 264 39.48 -43.38 21.88
CA ILE A 264 39.90 -42.65 20.69
C ILE A 264 41.42 -42.59 20.64
N THR A 265 42.03 -42.91 19.51
CA THR A 265 43.50 -42.90 19.36
C THR A 265 44.07 -41.52 19.04
N SER A 266 43.35 -40.71 18.26
CA SER A 266 43.75 -39.36 17.85
C SER A 266 43.56 -38.34 18.98
N GLN A 267 44.64 -37.66 19.38
CA GLN A 267 44.58 -36.60 20.41
C GLN A 267 43.73 -35.40 19.96
N GLN A 268 43.81 -35.02 18.69
CA GLN A 268 43.01 -33.90 18.16
C GLN A 268 41.50 -34.22 18.21
N SER A 269 41.13 -35.45 17.85
CA SER A 269 39.75 -35.91 17.90
C SER A 269 39.24 -36.02 19.34
N ARG A 270 40.09 -36.46 20.29
CA ARG A 270 39.77 -36.46 21.73
C ARG A 270 39.45 -35.06 22.22
N ASN A 271 40.33 -34.09 21.99
CA ASN A 271 40.14 -32.72 22.46
C ASN A 271 38.87 -32.10 21.88
N THR A 272 38.63 -32.34 20.58
CA THR A 272 37.41 -31.85 19.89
C THR A 272 36.16 -32.48 20.49
N LEU A 273 36.14 -33.81 20.67
CA LEU A 273 34.98 -34.51 21.21
C LEU A 273 34.72 -34.13 22.67
N GLN A 274 35.77 -34.03 23.48
CA GLN A 274 35.69 -33.60 24.88
C GLN A 274 34.99 -32.24 24.97
N HIS A 275 35.48 -31.25 24.21
CA HIS A 275 34.94 -29.90 24.24
C HIS A 275 33.45 -29.85 23.86
N VAL A 276 33.05 -30.50 22.76
CA VAL A 276 31.63 -30.47 22.33
C VAL A 276 30.71 -31.27 23.27
N ILE A 277 31.19 -32.35 23.88
CA ILE A 277 30.41 -33.09 24.88
C ILE A 277 30.27 -32.27 26.16
N GLU A 278 31.34 -31.64 26.66
CA GLU A 278 31.27 -30.79 27.84
C GLU A 278 30.26 -29.66 27.66
N LEU A 279 30.23 -29.00 26.49
CA LEU A 279 29.20 -28.01 26.15
C LEU A 279 27.79 -28.63 26.19
N SER A 280 27.60 -29.78 25.54
CA SER A 280 26.31 -30.50 25.53
C SER A 280 25.83 -30.85 26.94
N LEU A 281 26.72 -31.30 27.83
CA LEU A 281 26.39 -31.67 29.21
C LEU A 281 25.96 -30.48 30.06
N GLN A 282 26.48 -29.27 29.80
CA GLN A 282 26.06 -28.06 30.52
C GLN A 282 24.62 -27.63 30.17
N GLU A 283 24.14 -27.96 28.96
CA GLU A 283 22.81 -27.57 28.50
C GLU A 283 21.71 -28.43 29.16
N TYR A 284 21.99 -29.67 29.53
CA TYR A 284 21.03 -30.53 30.26
C TYR A 284 20.93 -30.25 31.78
N LYS A 285 21.74 -29.33 32.32
CA LYS A 285 21.66 -28.95 33.73
C LYS A 285 20.48 -28.01 33.96
N ILE A 286 19.63 -28.35 34.92
CA ILE A 286 18.56 -27.46 35.38
C ILE A 286 19.17 -26.23 36.05
N LYS A 287 18.78 -25.05 35.59
CA LYS A 287 19.23 -23.74 36.08
C LYS A 287 18.04 -23.00 36.72
N GLU A 288 18.28 -21.88 37.39
CA GLU A 288 17.17 -21.01 37.81
C GLU A 288 16.54 -20.39 36.54
N SER A 289 15.21 -20.49 36.42
CA SER A 289 14.48 -19.97 35.27
C SER A 289 14.24 -18.46 35.41
N ASN A 290 14.53 -17.71 34.35
CA ASN A 290 14.18 -16.28 34.30
C ASN A 290 12.67 -16.05 34.20
N LEU A 291 11.93 -17.05 33.67
CA LEU A 291 10.48 -16.99 33.52
C LEU A 291 9.70 -17.37 34.78
N LEU A 292 10.33 -18.02 35.76
CA LEU A 292 9.64 -18.43 37.00
C LEU A 292 9.03 -17.22 37.72
N ARG A 293 9.85 -16.20 37.98
CA ARG A 293 9.37 -14.95 38.62
C ARG A 293 8.45 -14.14 37.72
N TYR A 294 8.56 -14.27 36.41
CA TYR A 294 7.61 -13.65 35.48
C TYR A 294 6.20 -14.24 35.66
N PHE A 295 6.08 -15.57 35.72
CA PHE A 295 4.79 -16.23 35.90
C PHE A 295 4.22 -16.08 37.32
N GLU A 296 5.07 -16.02 38.36
CA GLU A 296 4.63 -15.94 39.77
C GLU A 296 4.43 -14.51 40.27
N GLU A 297 5.31 -13.58 39.90
CA GLU A 297 5.39 -12.23 40.47
C GLU A 297 5.24 -11.12 39.41
N GLY A 298 5.23 -11.45 38.11
CA GLY A 298 5.23 -10.48 37.02
C GLY A 298 6.56 -9.75 36.84
N LEU A 299 7.64 -10.21 37.47
CA LEU A 299 8.97 -9.61 37.36
C LEU A 299 9.65 -9.98 36.03
N ILE A 300 10.23 -8.98 35.37
CA ILE A 300 10.85 -9.14 34.05
C ILE A 300 12.36 -9.12 34.20
N HIS A 301 12.99 -10.25 33.87
CA HIS A 301 14.43 -10.40 33.73
C HIS A 301 14.78 -10.89 32.31
N SER A 302 15.90 -10.40 31.79
CA SER A 302 16.44 -10.79 30.49
C SER A 302 17.95 -10.63 30.45
N SER A 303 18.59 -11.61 29.85
CA SER A 303 20.01 -11.64 29.49
C SER A 303 20.27 -11.03 28.10
N LEU A 304 19.22 -10.72 27.32
CA LEU A 304 19.36 -10.11 26.01
C LEU A 304 19.98 -8.71 26.13
N ARG A 305 20.78 -8.38 25.12
CA ARG A 305 21.41 -7.07 24.96
C ARG A 305 21.23 -6.62 23.51
N THR A 306 21.22 -5.32 23.29
CA THR A 306 21.19 -4.77 21.93
C THR A 306 22.38 -5.24 21.10
N LEU A 307 22.30 -5.07 19.79
CA LEU A 307 23.35 -5.37 18.83
C LEU A 307 24.69 -4.82 19.31
N HIS A 308 25.74 -5.63 19.21
CA HIS A 308 27.09 -5.38 19.75
C HIS A 308 27.22 -5.38 21.29
N GLY A 309 26.18 -5.81 22.03
CA GLY A 309 26.22 -6.02 23.48
C GLY A 309 26.30 -4.75 24.32
N LYS A 310 25.99 -3.58 23.74
CA LYS A 310 26.26 -2.27 24.34
C LYS A 310 25.21 -1.81 25.36
N GLN A 311 23.94 -2.18 25.19
CA GLN A 311 22.85 -1.66 26.01
C GLN A 311 21.87 -2.76 26.44
N GLU A 312 21.25 -2.56 27.60
CA GLU A 312 20.13 -3.40 28.05
C GLU A 312 18.88 -3.08 27.24
N ILE A 313 18.05 -4.10 26.98
CA ILE A 313 16.76 -3.90 26.31
C ILE A 313 15.81 -3.21 27.28
N GLU A 314 15.10 -2.18 26.80
CA GLU A 314 14.15 -1.43 27.61
C GLU A 314 13.05 -2.31 28.21
N LYS A 315 12.70 -2.04 29.48
CA LYS A 315 11.75 -2.87 30.24
C LYS A 315 10.38 -2.98 29.58
N TRP A 316 9.90 -1.91 28.93
CA TRP A 316 8.60 -1.94 28.25
C TRP A 316 8.64 -2.87 27.02
N VAL A 317 9.74 -2.89 26.28
CA VAL A 317 9.96 -3.79 25.13
C VAL A 317 9.96 -5.24 25.62
N LEU A 318 10.73 -5.54 26.67
CA LEU A 318 10.76 -6.89 27.26
C LEU A 318 9.37 -7.35 27.71
N ARG A 319 8.57 -6.47 28.31
CA ARG A 319 7.19 -6.79 28.72
C ARG A 319 6.31 -7.19 27.53
N HIS A 320 6.37 -6.43 26.44
CA HIS A 320 5.61 -6.71 25.23
C HIS A 320 6.12 -7.96 24.52
N PHE A 321 7.44 -8.20 24.52
CA PHE A 321 8.05 -9.39 23.98
C PHE A 321 7.61 -10.65 24.74
N ARG A 322 7.65 -10.67 26.08
CA ARG A 322 7.15 -11.79 26.88
C ARG A 322 5.67 -12.08 26.60
N ALA A 323 4.85 -11.04 26.43
CA ALA A 323 3.43 -11.16 26.11
C ALA A 323 3.13 -11.53 24.63
N GLY A 324 4.15 -11.71 23.80
CA GLY A 324 3.99 -11.97 22.36
C GLY A 324 3.33 -10.83 21.59
N LYS A 325 3.49 -9.59 22.08
CA LYS A 325 3.09 -8.33 21.45
C LYS A 325 4.28 -7.57 20.85
N PHE A 326 5.50 -8.11 20.91
CA PHE A 326 6.66 -7.59 20.19
C PHE A 326 7.24 -8.76 19.38
N SER A 327 7.43 -8.57 18.08
CA SER A 327 7.74 -9.70 17.19
C SER A 327 9.13 -10.25 17.43
N ILE A 328 9.33 -11.54 17.12
CA ILE A 328 10.65 -12.19 17.20
C ILE A 328 11.59 -11.54 16.19
N GLU A 329 11.10 -11.15 15.02
CA GLU A 329 11.84 -10.43 13.98
C GLU A 329 12.31 -9.06 14.46
N SER A 330 11.47 -8.31 15.19
CA SER A 330 11.88 -7.02 15.77
C SER A 330 12.94 -7.23 16.86
N MET A 331 12.76 -8.25 17.70
CA MET A 331 13.75 -8.58 18.73
C MET A 331 15.08 -9.05 18.11
N ASN A 332 15.03 -9.88 17.07
CA ASN A 332 16.20 -10.35 16.34
C ASN A 332 16.96 -9.20 15.68
N SER A 333 16.24 -8.22 15.14
CA SER A 333 16.83 -6.99 14.57
C SER A 333 17.56 -6.19 15.65
N LEU A 334 16.99 -6.10 16.85
CA LEU A 334 17.59 -5.42 18.00
C LEU A 334 18.82 -6.14 18.57
N THR A 335 18.84 -7.47 18.57
CA THR A 335 19.87 -8.26 19.29
C THR A 335 20.95 -8.81 18.36
N SER A 336 20.56 -9.51 17.30
CA SER A 336 21.46 -10.23 16.37
C SER A 336 21.67 -9.51 15.05
N GLY A 337 20.75 -8.62 14.66
CA GLY A 337 20.74 -7.93 13.38
C GLY A 337 20.42 -8.85 12.20
N ARG A 338 19.79 -10.02 12.43
CA ARG A 338 19.50 -11.03 11.40
C ARG A 338 18.04 -11.46 11.44
N ASN A 339 17.36 -11.49 10.29
CA ASN A 339 16.00 -12.01 10.16
C ASN A 339 15.91 -13.11 9.11
N PHE A 340 15.15 -14.15 9.42
CA PHE A 340 14.83 -15.24 8.48
C PHE A 340 13.36 -15.09 8.10
N LEU A 341 13.10 -14.62 6.88
CA LEU A 341 11.73 -14.35 6.46
C LEU A 341 11.00 -15.65 6.13
N GLY A 342 9.75 -15.75 6.56
CA GLY A 342 8.89 -16.88 6.24
C GLY A 342 8.62 -16.96 4.74
N ILE A 343 8.81 -18.17 4.17
CA ILE A 343 8.55 -18.46 2.77
C ILE A 343 7.17 -19.12 2.65
N GLN A 344 6.33 -18.58 1.77
CA GLN A 344 4.95 -19.04 1.56
C GLN A 344 4.82 -19.86 0.28
N ILE A 345 3.72 -20.61 0.15
CA ILE A 345 3.38 -21.33 -1.10
C ILE A 345 2.88 -20.31 -2.13
N GLU A 346 3.83 -19.80 -2.92
CA GLU A 346 3.65 -18.71 -3.88
C GLU A 346 4.25 -19.04 -5.25
N ASN A 347 4.16 -18.11 -6.22
CA ASN A 347 4.80 -18.30 -7.52
C ASN A 347 6.31 -18.00 -7.44
N PHE A 348 7.15 -19.03 -7.56
CA PHE A 348 8.61 -18.91 -7.49
C PHE A 348 9.24 -18.26 -8.73
N GLU A 349 8.50 -18.14 -9.84
CA GLU A 349 8.93 -17.39 -11.03
C GLU A 349 8.88 -15.87 -10.81
N GLU A 350 8.08 -15.42 -9.84
CA GLU A 350 7.96 -14.01 -9.45
C GLU A 350 8.93 -13.69 -8.29
N ILE A 351 9.16 -12.40 -8.06
CA ILE A 351 9.91 -11.92 -6.90
C ILE A 351 9.24 -12.38 -5.59
N SER A 352 10.00 -12.44 -4.49
CA SER A 352 9.47 -12.84 -3.19
C SER A 352 8.29 -11.99 -2.74
N SER A 353 7.22 -12.62 -2.24
CA SER A 353 6.09 -11.90 -1.66
C SER A 353 6.50 -10.97 -0.49
N ASN A 354 7.60 -11.30 0.21
CA ASN A 354 8.18 -10.45 1.25
C ASN A 354 8.74 -9.13 0.70
N CYS A 355 9.02 -9.01 -0.60
CA CYS A 355 9.49 -7.76 -1.21
C CYS A 355 8.41 -6.67 -1.19
N CYS A 356 7.13 -7.04 -1.27
CA CYS A 356 6.01 -6.09 -1.26
C CYS A 356 6.02 -5.20 -0.01
N SER A 357 6.34 -5.77 1.15
CA SER A 357 6.33 -5.08 2.46
C SER A 357 7.71 -4.64 2.95
N LEU A 358 8.73 -4.64 2.07
CA LEU A 358 10.11 -4.27 2.45
C LEU A 358 10.19 -2.87 3.07
N ASP A 359 9.50 -1.86 2.52
CA ASP A 359 9.58 -0.50 3.05
C ASP A 359 8.95 -0.37 4.46
N LEU A 360 7.96 -1.20 4.79
CA LEU A 360 7.43 -1.29 6.16
C LEU A 360 8.47 -1.86 7.12
N ARG A 361 9.19 -2.92 6.72
CA ARG A 361 10.29 -3.46 7.54
C ARG A 361 11.43 -2.46 7.70
N LYS A 362 11.81 -1.75 6.64
CA LYS A 362 12.80 -0.65 6.73
C LYS A 362 12.38 0.44 7.70
N PHE A 363 11.08 0.77 7.74
CA PHE A 363 10.53 1.71 8.72
C PHE A 363 10.62 1.14 10.14
N VAL A 364 10.21 -0.12 10.36
CA VAL A 364 10.37 -0.80 11.66
C VAL A 364 11.84 -0.78 12.10
N TYR A 365 12.78 -1.14 11.24
CA TYR A 365 14.21 -1.08 11.56
C TYR A 365 14.66 0.35 11.89
N GLY A 366 14.09 1.35 11.22
CA GLY A 366 14.32 2.77 11.53
C GLY A 366 13.84 3.14 12.93
N VAL A 367 12.69 2.61 13.35
CA VAL A 367 12.15 2.78 14.71
C VAL A 367 13.02 2.07 15.74
N LEU A 368 13.42 0.83 15.48
CA LEU A 368 14.30 0.06 16.36
C LEU A 368 15.71 0.68 16.48
N SER A 369 16.07 1.56 15.54
CA SER A 369 17.38 2.19 15.42
C SER A 369 17.46 3.49 16.25
N ASP A 370 17.94 3.39 17.49
CA ASP A 370 18.18 4.49 18.43
C ASP A 370 19.58 5.11 18.27
N VAL A 371 19.75 6.37 18.66
CA VAL A 371 21.05 7.05 18.68
C VAL A 371 21.90 6.52 19.84
N GLY A 372 23.04 5.93 19.54
CA GLY A 372 23.99 5.41 20.52
C GLY A 372 24.58 6.52 21.40
N THR A 373 24.81 6.19 22.68
CA THR A 373 25.26 7.12 23.73
C THR A 373 26.72 7.55 23.61
N ASP A 374 27.56 6.78 22.91
CA ASP A 374 29.02 6.92 23.00
C ASP A 374 29.66 7.57 21.75
N ASP A 375 29.04 7.43 20.57
CA ASP A 375 29.57 7.91 19.29
C ASP A 375 28.54 8.68 18.43
N GLY A 376 27.31 8.85 18.93
CA GLY A 376 26.20 9.46 18.20
C GLY A 376 25.76 8.68 16.96
N LYS A 377 26.27 7.46 16.75
CA LYS A 377 25.84 6.57 15.66
C LYS A 377 24.66 5.73 16.12
N ARG A 378 23.77 5.40 15.20
CA ARG A 378 22.62 4.57 15.56
C ARG A 378 23.04 3.12 15.85
N ASN A 379 22.33 2.46 16.77
CA ASN A 379 22.59 1.09 17.22
C ASN A 379 22.35 0.03 16.12
N ILE A 380 21.47 0.31 15.14
CA ILE A 380 21.22 -0.54 13.97
C ILE A 380 21.53 0.26 12.71
N THR A 381 22.54 -0.17 11.95
CA THR A 381 22.88 0.42 10.64
C THR A 381 22.41 -0.42 9.47
N THR A 382 22.34 -1.74 9.66
CA THR A 382 21.95 -2.72 8.64
C THR A 382 21.35 -3.93 9.33
N VAL A 383 20.32 -4.52 8.72
CA VAL A 383 19.75 -5.82 9.12
C VAL A 383 19.96 -6.81 7.99
N GLU A 384 20.50 -7.98 8.29
CA GLU A 384 20.68 -9.08 7.35
C GLU A 384 19.37 -9.88 7.24
N GLU A 385 18.64 -9.72 6.13
CA GLU A 385 17.43 -10.49 5.84
C GLU A 385 17.76 -11.70 4.96
N TYR A 386 17.37 -12.89 5.40
CA TYR A 386 17.40 -14.12 4.61
C TYR A 386 16.01 -14.36 4.00
N ASP A 387 15.95 -14.43 2.68
CA ASP A 387 14.72 -14.65 1.90
C ASP A 387 15.03 -15.49 0.66
N ARG A 388 13.99 -15.90 -0.08
CA ARG A 388 14.17 -16.58 -1.36
C ARG A 388 14.60 -15.61 -2.46
N GLN A 389 15.55 -16.04 -3.29
CA GLN A 389 15.84 -15.49 -4.61
C GLN A 389 15.73 -16.61 -5.65
N GLY A 390 14.57 -16.67 -6.31
CA GLY A 390 14.17 -17.85 -7.07
C GLY A 390 14.12 -19.08 -6.16
N PHE A 391 14.94 -20.09 -6.48
CA PHE A 391 15.02 -21.37 -5.75
C PHE A 391 16.15 -21.45 -4.73
N LYS A 392 16.78 -20.31 -4.38
CA LYS A 392 17.87 -20.26 -3.40
C LYS A 392 17.46 -19.42 -2.21
N PHE A 393 17.88 -19.83 -1.03
CA PHE A 393 17.76 -19.04 0.19
C PHE A 393 19.02 -18.18 0.34
N THR A 394 18.89 -16.86 0.30
CA THR A 394 20.03 -15.95 0.26
C THR A 394 19.88 -14.80 1.25
N ALA A 395 21.01 -14.32 1.76
CA ALA A 395 21.07 -13.17 2.64
C ALA A 395 21.18 -11.86 1.83
N SER A 396 20.54 -10.81 2.34
CA SER A 396 20.63 -9.44 1.81
C SER A 396 20.70 -8.44 2.96
N ASN A 397 21.49 -7.37 2.78
CA ASN A 397 21.57 -6.30 3.78
C ASN A 397 20.52 -5.24 3.49
N VAL A 398 19.68 -4.98 4.48
CA VAL A 398 18.60 -3.98 4.42
C VAL A 398 18.96 -2.82 5.34
N GLU A 399 18.99 -1.62 4.78
CA GLU A 399 19.25 -0.40 5.53
C GLU A 399 17.96 0.15 6.15
N PRO A 400 17.98 0.55 7.45
CA PRO A 400 16.86 1.21 8.11
C PRO A 400 16.45 2.51 7.41
N ASN A 401 15.17 2.88 7.52
CA ASN A 401 14.71 4.21 7.11
C ASN A 401 15.02 5.22 8.23
N ILE A 402 15.97 6.13 7.99
CA ILE A 402 16.48 7.11 8.97
C ILE A 402 15.98 8.53 8.65
N GLY A 403 14.82 8.67 7.99
CA GLY A 403 14.23 9.99 7.72
C GLY A 403 13.93 10.77 9.01
N ASP A 404 13.92 12.11 8.94
CA ASP A 404 13.68 13.01 10.08
C ASP A 404 12.33 12.79 10.80
N SER A 405 11.40 12.04 10.17
CA SER A 405 10.08 11.69 10.70
C SER A 405 9.99 10.30 11.32
N VAL A 406 11.09 9.53 11.39
CA VAL A 406 11.09 8.18 11.99
C VAL A 406 11.62 8.29 13.43
N PRO A 407 10.77 8.07 14.46
CA PRO A 407 11.18 8.16 15.85
C PRO A 407 12.11 6.99 16.22
N GLY A 408 13.04 7.20 17.16
CA GLY A 408 13.82 6.11 17.75
C GLY A 408 13.01 5.31 18.77
N LEU A 409 13.44 4.09 19.11
CA LEU A 409 12.74 3.14 19.96
C LEU A 409 12.47 3.75 21.35
N SER A 410 13.47 4.42 21.91
CA SER A 410 13.40 5.15 23.18
C SER A 410 12.32 6.24 23.22
N LEU A 411 11.91 6.77 22.06
CA LEU A 411 10.87 7.80 21.95
C LEU A 411 9.46 7.21 21.81
N VAL A 412 9.33 5.93 21.46
CA VAL A 412 8.03 5.29 21.19
C VAL A 412 7.00 5.46 22.31
N PRO A 413 7.33 5.26 23.60
CA PRO A 413 6.37 5.46 24.69
C PRO A 413 5.82 6.88 24.84
N PHE A 414 6.44 7.86 24.17
CA PHE A 414 6.11 9.28 24.24
C PHE A 414 5.47 9.80 22.94
N LEU A 415 5.21 8.93 21.96
CA LEU A 415 4.57 9.32 20.70
C LEU A 415 3.07 9.51 20.88
N GLU A 416 2.52 10.48 20.16
CA GLU A 416 1.07 10.67 20.07
C GLU A 416 0.47 9.67 19.05
N PRO A 417 -0.77 9.17 19.26
CA PRO A 417 -1.38 8.13 18.42
C PRO A 417 -1.54 8.45 16.92
N GLU A 418 -1.38 9.72 16.51
CA GLU A 418 -1.69 10.19 15.15
C GLU A 418 -0.58 9.93 14.10
N GLU A 419 0.53 9.25 14.45
CA GLU A 419 1.76 9.21 13.64
C GLU A 419 2.03 7.90 12.85
N LEU A 420 1.00 7.18 12.37
CA LEU A 420 1.19 6.01 11.50
C LEU A 420 1.51 6.40 10.03
N PHE A 421 2.57 7.20 9.82
CA PHE A 421 2.95 7.78 8.53
C PHE A 421 3.32 6.73 7.46
N ALA A 422 3.74 5.52 7.86
CA ALA A 422 4.29 4.51 6.95
C ALA A 422 3.25 3.79 6.06
N LEU A 423 1.99 3.69 6.51
CA LEU A 423 0.92 3.03 5.74
C LEU A 423 0.08 4.01 4.88
N ASP A 424 0.54 5.26 4.70
CA ASP A 424 -0.21 6.32 4.00
C ASP A 424 -1.64 6.48 4.55
N THR A 425 -1.79 6.42 5.89
CA THR A 425 -3.09 6.44 6.61
C THR A 425 -3.81 7.79 6.60
N ASN A 426 -3.12 8.86 6.17
CA ASN A 426 -3.54 10.27 6.28
C ASN A 426 -4.65 10.71 5.28
N THR A 427 -5.65 9.86 5.05
CA THR A 427 -6.82 10.15 4.19
C THR A 427 -8.10 10.24 5.03
N SER A 428 -9.00 11.20 4.79
CA SER A 428 -10.29 11.26 5.53
C SER A 428 -11.13 10.00 5.38
N ASP A 429 -10.94 9.26 4.29
CA ASP A 429 -11.74 8.07 3.99
C ASP A 429 -11.49 6.98 5.05
N MET A 430 -10.28 6.92 5.62
CA MET A 430 -9.94 6.00 6.71
C MET A 430 -10.55 6.41 8.06
N SER A 431 -10.76 7.71 8.31
CA SER A 431 -11.46 8.18 9.53
C SER A 431 -12.96 7.88 9.55
N SER A 432 -13.53 7.47 8.40
CA SER A 432 -14.93 7.04 8.30
C SER A 432 -15.13 5.54 8.54
N LEU A 433 -14.04 4.77 8.59
CA LEU A 433 -14.07 3.33 8.84
C LEU A 433 -14.10 3.05 10.35
N PRO A 434 -14.69 1.94 10.79
CA PRO A 434 -14.57 1.48 12.17
C PRO A 434 -13.09 1.31 12.56
N GLU A 435 -12.73 1.61 13.82
CA GLU A 435 -11.34 1.58 14.29
C GLU A 435 -10.61 0.25 13.98
N HIS A 436 -11.30 -0.88 14.16
CA HIS A 436 -10.75 -2.22 13.90
C HIS A 436 -10.52 -2.54 12.40
N ALA A 437 -11.04 -1.72 11.49
CA ALA A 437 -10.90 -1.87 10.05
C ALA A 437 -9.75 -1.01 9.48
N ILE A 438 -9.27 0.00 10.23
CA ILE A 438 -8.29 0.98 9.75
C ILE A 438 -6.99 0.31 9.34
N LEU A 439 -6.43 -0.59 10.18
CA LEU A 439 -5.16 -1.24 9.87
C LEU A 439 -5.28 -2.11 8.62
N ILE A 440 -6.37 -2.88 8.50
CA ILE A 440 -6.63 -3.76 7.34
C ILE A 440 -6.81 -2.95 6.06
N ALA A 441 -7.63 -1.89 6.07
CA ALA A 441 -7.83 -1.04 4.91
C ALA A 441 -6.53 -0.33 4.50
N SER A 442 -5.75 0.14 5.48
CA SER A 442 -4.43 0.74 5.24
C SER A 442 -3.44 -0.27 4.63
N SER A 443 -3.45 -1.53 5.10
CA SER A 443 -2.68 -2.62 4.49
C SER A 443 -3.15 -2.93 3.07
N VAL A 444 -4.46 -2.90 2.77
CA VAL A 444 -4.97 -3.15 1.41
C VAL A 444 -4.50 -2.04 0.47
N ARG A 445 -4.59 -0.79 0.92
CA ARG A 445 -4.06 0.35 0.18
C ARG A 445 -2.55 0.28 -0.01
N TYR A 446 -1.81 -0.19 0.99
CA TYR A 446 -0.37 -0.39 0.84
C TYR A 446 -0.09 -1.48 -0.23
N LEU A 447 -0.77 -2.62 -0.16
CA LEU A 447 -0.68 -3.71 -1.15
C LEU A 447 -0.98 -3.20 -2.58
N ILE A 448 -2.14 -2.52 -2.74
CA ILE A 448 -2.37 -1.43 -3.70
C ILE A 448 -1.20 -0.95 -4.57
N ASN A 449 -0.24 -0.39 -3.84
CA ASN A 449 0.70 0.60 -4.32
C ASN A 449 2.10 0.00 -4.49
N HIS A 450 2.36 -1.11 -3.80
CA HIS A 450 3.68 -1.71 -3.66
C HIS A 450 3.72 -3.18 -4.13
N ALA A 451 2.59 -3.77 -4.49
CA ALA A 451 2.56 -5.14 -4.99
C ALA A 451 3.27 -5.27 -6.34
N GLU A 452 4.16 -6.27 -6.42
CA GLU A 452 4.87 -6.64 -7.63
C GLU A 452 4.93 -8.18 -7.70
N PRO A 453 4.28 -8.81 -8.70
CA PRO A 453 3.42 -8.20 -9.72
C PRO A 453 2.17 -7.56 -9.11
N ALA A 454 1.64 -6.55 -9.81
CA ALA A 454 0.48 -5.79 -9.38
C ALA A 454 -0.75 -6.70 -9.14
N VAL A 455 -1.50 -6.42 -8.06
CA VAL A 455 -2.64 -7.25 -7.68
C VAL A 455 -3.75 -7.20 -8.73
N ASN A 456 -4.17 -8.37 -9.21
CA ASN A 456 -5.33 -8.49 -10.09
C ASN A 456 -6.62 -8.06 -9.37
N MET A 457 -7.52 -7.36 -10.09
CA MET A 457 -8.79 -6.89 -9.54
C MET A 457 -9.65 -8.01 -8.93
N ASN A 458 -9.67 -9.20 -9.53
CA ASN A 458 -10.39 -10.35 -8.96
C ASN A 458 -9.72 -10.88 -7.69
N HIS A 459 -8.39 -10.80 -7.57
CA HIS A 459 -7.68 -11.18 -6.34
C HIS A 459 -8.02 -10.18 -5.23
N LEU A 460 -8.00 -8.88 -5.53
CA LEU A 460 -8.38 -7.83 -4.57
C LEU A 460 -9.83 -7.99 -4.09
N LYS A 461 -10.76 -8.22 -5.02
CA LYS A 461 -12.17 -8.50 -4.69
C LYS A 461 -12.31 -9.74 -3.80
N ALA A 462 -11.58 -10.81 -4.11
CA ALA A 462 -11.58 -12.02 -3.31
C ALA A 462 -11.04 -11.78 -1.89
N LEU A 463 -9.95 -11.01 -1.74
CA LEU A 463 -9.38 -10.64 -0.44
C LEU A 463 -10.37 -9.86 0.43
N LEU A 464 -10.97 -8.80 -0.13
CA LEU A 464 -11.94 -7.98 0.60
C LEU A 464 -13.20 -8.77 0.98
N CYS A 465 -13.74 -9.58 0.05
CA CYS A 465 -14.89 -10.45 0.35
C CYS A 465 -14.53 -11.50 1.41
N CYS A 466 -13.33 -12.08 1.35
CA CYS A 466 -12.84 -13.04 2.33
C CYS A 466 -12.84 -12.44 3.73
N TRP A 467 -12.26 -11.24 3.89
CA TRP A 467 -12.21 -10.54 5.18
C TRP A 467 -13.61 -10.20 5.72
N VAL A 468 -14.49 -9.63 4.87
CA VAL A 468 -15.86 -9.28 5.27
C VAL A 468 -16.63 -10.52 5.74
N LEU A 469 -16.51 -11.64 5.03
CA LEU A 469 -17.19 -12.89 5.39
C LEU A 469 -16.67 -13.50 6.69
N LEU A 470 -15.38 -13.35 6.98
CA LEU A 470 -14.77 -13.81 8.24
C LEU A 470 -15.19 -12.95 9.44
N LYS A 471 -15.50 -11.67 9.23
CA LYS A 471 -15.98 -10.76 10.28
C LYS A 471 -17.43 -10.98 10.67
N ASN A 472 -18.27 -11.51 9.78
CA ASN A 472 -19.70 -11.64 10.07
C ASN A 472 -19.98 -12.83 11.01
N PRO A 473 -20.57 -12.64 12.20
CA PRO A 473 -20.89 -13.75 13.11
C PRO A 473 -21.92 -14.74 12.54
N LEU A 474 -22.81 -14.28 11.65
CA LEU A 474 -23.88 -15.10 11.09
C LEU A 474 -23.36 -16.15 10.10
N THR A 475 -22.26 -15.87 9.39
CA THR A 475 -21.59 -16.83 8.50
C THR A 475 -20.83 -17.88 9.29
N LYS A 476 -20.27 -17.54 10.46
CA LYS A 476 -19.60 -18.47 11.39
C LYS A 476 -20.52 -19.56 11.96
N SER A 477 -21.81 -19.27 12.13
CA SER A 477 -22.78 -20.27 12.62
C SER A 477 -23.11 -21.37 11.60
N LYS A 478 -22.96 -21.10 10.30
CA LYS A 478 -23.24 -22.07 9.22
C LYS A 478 -22.01 -22.86 8.78
N SER A 479 -20.80 -22.41 9.13
CA SER A 479 -19.54 -23.11 8.79
C SER A 479 -19.27 -24.32 9.68
N GLY A 480 -19.88 -24.40 10.87
CA GLY A 480 -19.76 -25.54 11.78
C GLY A 480 -20.17 -26.90 11.20
N GLU A 481 -20.99 -26.92 10.13
CA GLU A 481 -21.44 -28.15 9.47
C GLU A 481 -20.69 -28.48 8.16
N ARG A 482 -19.82 -27.60 7.66
CA ARG A 482 -19.11 -27.83 6.39
C ARG A 482 -17.61 -27.70 6.59
N ARG A 483 -17.01 -28.77 7.13
CA ARG A 483 -15.58 -29.05 6.92
C ARG A 483 -15.36 -29.00 5.39
N PRO A 484 -14.54 -28.08 4.86
CA PRO A 484 -14.16 -28.14 3.46
C PRO A 484 -13.33 -29.41 3.29
N THR A 485 -13.98 -30.49 2.87
CA THR A 485 -13.30 -31.68 2.37
C THR A 485 -12.32 -31.24 1.30
N LYS A 486 -11.07 -31.73 1.35
CA LYS A 486 -10.00 -31.57 0.34
C LYS A 486 -10.57 -31.57 -1.10
N SER A 487 -11.08 -30.44 -1.57
CA SER A 487 -11.77 -30.32 -2.85
C SER A 487 -10.78 -29.69 -3.80
N SER A 488 -10.04 -30.56 -4.50
CA SER A 488 -8.87 -30.26 -5.32
C SER A 488 -9.13 -29.47 -6.61
N SER A 489 -10.21 -28.69 -6.73
CA SER A 489 -10.64 -28.19 -8.04
C SER A 489 -10.35 -26.71 -8.34
N MET A 490 -9.71 -25.92 -7.46
CA MET A 490 -9.61 -24.47 -7.71
C MET A 490 -8.41 -23.71 -7.09
N PHE A 491 -7.28 -24.38 -6.85
CA PHE A 491 -6.05 -23.67 -6.45
C PHE A 491 -5.45 -22.93 -7.65
N CYS A 492 -5.31 -21.61 -7.54
CA CYS A 492 -4.62 -20.79 -8.54
C CYS A 492 -3.33 -20.23 -7.95
N LEU A 493 -2.18 -20.63 -8.51
CA LEU A 493 -0.86 -20.19 -8.05
C LEU A 493 -0.65 -18.67 -8.19
N HIS A 494 -1.17 -18.07 -9.26
CA HIS A 494 -1.08 -16.62 -9.48
C HIS A 494 -1.91 -15.84 -8.44
N ALA A 495 -3.10 -16.34 -8.08
CA ALA A 495 -3.89 -15.76 -6.99
C ALA A 495 -3.21 -15.98 -5.63
N ALA A 496 -2.66 -17.17 -5.40
CA ALA A 496 -1.91 -17.50 -4.19
C ALA A 496 -0.76 -16.52 -3.97
N HIS A 497 -0.01 -16.17 -5.02
CA HIS A 497 1.08 -15.20 -4.93
C HIS A 497 0.59 -13.79 -4.50
N SER A 498 -0.52 -13.28 -5.07
CA SER A 498 -1.12 -12.02 -4.58
C SER A 498 -1.61 -12.11 -3.14
N PHE A 499 -2.14 -13.27 -2.72
CA PHE A 499 -2.55 -13.48 -1.33
C PHE A 499 -1.36 -13.60 -0.38
N CYS A 500 -0.21 -14.12 -0.84
CA CYS A 500 1.03 -14.14 -0.07
C CYS A 500 1.57 -12.72 0.14
N GLN A 501 1.55 -11.87 -0.91
CA GLN A 501 1.90 -10.45 -0.79
C GLN A 501 1.00 -9.73 0.22
N TRP A 502 -0.32 -9.98 0.19
CA TRP A 502 -1.27 -9.48 1.20
C TRP A 502 -0.87 -9.89 2.62
N GLN A 503 -0.58 -11.17 2.85
CA GLN A 503 -0.21 -11.67 4.17
C GLN A 503 1.12 -11.07 4.67
N CYS A 504 2.11 -10.86 3.80
CA CYS A 504 3.36 -10.16 4.15
C CYS A 504 3.10 -8.70 4.59
N VAL A 505 2.23 -7.98 3.87
CA VAL A 505 1.85 -6.60 4.23
C VAL A 505 1.11 -6.56 5.57
N VAL A 506 0.16 -7.48 5.80
CA VAL A 506 -0.57 -7.54 7.08
C VAL A 506 0.37 -7.90 8.24
N ARG A 507 1.25 -8.89 8.06
CA ARG A 507 2.27 -9.26 9.06
C ARG A 507 3.11 -8.05 9.46
N ASP A 508 3.67 -7.36 8.48
CA ASP A 508 4.61 -6.25 8.73
C ASP A 508 3.88 -4.99 9.23
N ALA A 509 2.62 -4.78 8.85
CA ALA A 509 1.77 -3.74 9.41
C ALA A 509 1.39 -4.01 10.88
N ILE A 510 1.06 -5.25 11.24
CA ILE A 510 0.80 -5.65 12.63
C ILE A 510 2.07 -5.52 13.46
N MET A 511 3.22 -5.95 12.92
CA MET A 511 4.53 -5.77 13.56
C MET A 511 4.81 -4.30 13.83
N LEU A 512 4.62 -3.42 12.84
CA LEU A 512 4.77 -1.98 13.01
C LEU A 512 3.82 -1.42 14.07
N ASN A 513 2.54 -1.81 14.04
CA ASN A 513 1.54 -1.35 15.00
C ASN A 513 1.97 -1.70 16.43
N TYR A 514 2.39 -2.94 16.66
CA TYR A 514 2.90 -3.39 17.95
C TYR A 514 4.19 -2.69 18.39
N THR A 515 5.13 -2.51 17.47
CA THR A 515 6.40 -1.78 17.74
C THR A 515 6.13 -0.34 18.16
N LEU A 516 5.03 0.27 17.68
CA LEU A 516 4.59 1.62 18.03
C LEU A 516 3.60 1.67 19.21
N LEU A 517 3.42 0.58 19.97
CA LEU A 517 2.47 0.48 21.09
C LEU A 517 0.99 0.56 20.70
N GLU A 518 0.64 -0.03 19.56
CA GLU A 518 -0.74 -0.18 19.05
C GLU A 518 -1.50 1.16 18.91
N PRO A 519 -0.96 2.16 18.16
CA PRO A 519 -1.63 3.45 17.96
C PRO A 519 -2.98 3.32 17.24
N VAL A 520 -3.20 2.22 16.51
CA VAL A 520 -4.51 1.82 15.98
C VAL A 520 -4.92 0.45 16.53
N CYS A 521 -6.24 0.21 16.58
CA CYS A 521 -6.79 -1.06 17.05
C CYS A 521 -6.24 -2.24 16.23
N SER A 522 -5.56 -3.17 16.89
CA SER A 522 -5.05 -4.39 16.26
C SER A 522 -6.21 -5.29 15.81
N PRO A 523 -6.17 -5.83 14.59
CA PRO A 523 -7.20 -6.74 14.11
C PRO A 523 -7.14 -8.08 14.84
N HIS A 524 -8.27 -8.78 14.91
CA HIS A 524 -8.28 -10.22 15.17
C HIS A 524 -7.56 -10.94 14.03
N ILE A 525 -6.33 -11.40 14.27
CA ILE A 525 -5.42 -12.01 13.30
C ILE A 525 -6.07 -13.25 12.69
N HIS A 526 -6.81 -14.03 13.48
CA HIS A 526 -7.52 -15.20 12.97
C HIS A 526 -8.62 -14.88 11.94
N GLU A 527 -9.10 -13.62 11.89
CA GLU A 527 -10.16 -13.18 10.97
C GLU A 527 -9.63 -12.45 9.73
N VAL A 528 -8.31 -12.32 9.57
CA VAL A 528 -7.74 -11.48 8.49
C VAL A 528 -7.76 -12.18 7.14
N PHE A 529 -7.68 -13.51 7.12
CA PHE A 529 -7.54 -14.28 5.89
C PHE A 529 -7.94 -15.74 6.06
N SER A 530 -8.60 -16.30 5.04
CA SER A 530 -8.78 -17.74 4.87
C SER A 530 -8.49 -18.08 3.42
N GLY A 531 -7.46 -18.89 3.22
CA GLY A 531 -6.92 -19.24 1.92
C GLY A 531 -7.89 -20.03 1.04
N THR A 532 -8.54 -21.04 1.62
CA THR A 532 -9.52 -21.86 0.90
C THR A 532 -10.73 -21.02 0.49
N LEU A 533 -11.18 -20.11 1.37
CA LEU A 533 -12.23 -19.15 1.06
C LEU A 533 -11.80 -18.16 -0.03
N ALA A 534 -10.59 -17.58 0.07
CA ALA A 534 -10.07 -16.64 -0.92
C ALA A 534 -9.90 -17.27 -2.30
N GLN A 535 -9.36 -18.49 -2.38
CA GLN A 535 -9.25 -19.26 -3.63
C GLN A 535 -10.64 -19.61 -4.18
N SER A 536 -11.58 -19.97 -3.31
CA SER A 536 -12.98 -20.24 -3.70
C SER A 536 -13.65 -19.00 -4.32
N LEU A 537 -13.59 -17.87 -3.63
CA LEU A 537 -14.13 -16.58 -4.08
C LEU A 537 -13.47 -16.12 -5.38
N HIS A 538 -12.14 -16.22 -5.46
CA HIS A 538 -11.40 -15.93 -6.68
C HIS A 538 -11.90 -16.78 -7.85
N GLY A 539 -12.08 -18.09 -7.66
CA GLY A 539 -12.58 -18.96 -8.72
C GLY A 539 -14.00 -18.64 -9.17
N GLU A 540 -14.89 -18.20 -8.28
CA GLU A 540 -16.23 -17.71 -8.64
C GLU A 540 -16.16 -16.39 -9.41
N LEU A 541 -15.35 -15.42 -8.95
CA LEU A 541 -15.10 -14.16 -9.65
C LEU A 541 -14.49 -14.39 -11.05
N GLN A 542 -13.58 -15.37 -11.16
CA GLN A 542 -12.94 -15.75 -12.42
C GLN A 542 -13.92 -16.41 -13.40
N LYS A 543 -14.96 -17.10 -12.90
CA LYS A 543 -16.09 -17.60 -13.72
C LYS A 543 -17.02 -16.47 -14.18
N GLY A 544 -16.83 -15.24 -13.70
CA GLY A 544 -17.51 -14.03 -14.14
C GLY A 544 -18.58 -13.51 -13.18
N CYS A 545 -18.80 -14.18 -12.03
CA CYS A 545 -19.70 -13.70 -10.98
C CYS A 545 -19.28 -12.31 -10.50
N SER A 546 -20.23 -11.40 -10.35
CA SER A 546 -20.01 -10.14 -9.63
C SER A 546 -20.02 -10.37 -8.12
N VAL A 547 -19.57 -9.37 -7.34
CA VAL A 547 -19.50 -9.51 -5.87
C VAL A 547 -20.90 -9.61 -5.29
N GLU A 548 -21.85 -8.88 -5.87
CA GLU A 548 -23.26 -8.84 -5.53
C GLU A 548 -23.99 -10.17 -5.81
N GLU A 549 -23.44 -11.00 -6.71
CA GLU A 549 -23.98 -12.31 -7.07
C GLU A 549 -23.38 -13.46 -6.23
N LEU A 550 -22.37 -13.18 -5.39
CA LEU A 550 -21.79 -14.18 -4.51
C LEU A 550 -22.82 -14.57 -3.44
N ARG A 551 -23.32 -15.81 -3.53
CA ARG A 551 -24.34 -16.38 -2.64
C ARG A 551 -23.99 -16.36 -1.14
N LEU A 552 -22.74 -16.07 -0.81
CA LEU A 552 -22.22 -16.02 0.56
C LEU A 552 -22.42 -14.66 1.23
N LEU A 553 -22.58 -13.56 0.46
CA LEU A 553 -22.66 -12.21 1.01
C LEU A 553 -24.10 -11.79 1.30
N SER A 554 -24.34 -11.30 2.51
CA SER A 554 -25.59 -10.62 2.87
C SER A 554 -25.58 -9.15 2.42
N SER A 555 -26.73 -8.47 2.54
CA SER A 555 -26.82 -7.04 2.21
C SER A 555 -25.93 -6.16 3.09
N SER A 556 -25.71 -6.52 4.36
CA SER A 556 -24.78 -5.81 5.24
C SER A 556 -23.32 -6.07 4.86
N ASP A 557 -23.00 -7.27 4.39
CA ASP A 557 -21.64 -7.61 3.93
C ASP A 557 -21.27 -6.80 2.69
N LEU A 558 -22.21 -6.65 1.76
CA LEU A 558 -22.02 -5.81 0.56
C LEU A 558 -21.76 -4.35 0.93
N GLN A 559 -22.48 -3.80 1.91
CA GLN A 559 -22.24 -2.43 2.38
C GLN A 559 -20.83 -2.27 2.99
N SER A 560 -20.37 -3.25 3.77
CA SER A 560 -19.02 -3.23 4.35
C SER A 560 -17.95 -3.37 3.26
N TYR A 561 -18.17 -4.26 2.29
CA TYR A 561 -17.31 -4.42 1.12
C TYR A 561 -17.22 -3.11 0.32
N ASP A 562 -18.35 -2.47 0.00
CA ASP A 562 -18.39 -1.24 -0.79
C ASP A 562 -17.65 -0.10 -0.10
N LYS A 563 -17.78 0.05 1.23
CA LYS A 563 -17.05 1.06 2.00
C LYS A 563 -15.53 0.87 1.91
N LEU A 564 -15.05 -0.37 2.03
CA LEU A 564 -13.61 -0.67 1.91
C LEU A 564 -13.12 -0.48 0.48
N TYR A 565 -13.86 -1.04 -0.48
CA TYR A 565 -13.50 -0.97 -1.90
C TYR A 565 -13.47 0.49 -2.41
N THR A 566 -14.38 1.34 -1.94
CA THR A 566 -14.40 2.78 -2.29
C THR A 566 -13.30 3.58 -1.60
N ALA A 567 -12.96 3.28 -0.34
CA ALA A 567 -11.82 3.89 0.36
C ALA A 567 -10.46 3.56 -0.29
N ASP A 568 -10.38 2.43 -1.02
CA ASP A 568 -9.14 1.90 -1.59
C ASP A 568 -9.06 1.99 -3.13
N SER A 569 -10.15 2.28 -3.84
CA SER A 569 -10.13 2.33 -5.31
C SER A 569 -9.47 3.61 -5.82
N ARG A 570 -8.20 3.51 -6.19
CA ARG A 570 -7.54 4.50 -7.04
C ARG A 570 -8.31 4.64 -8.36
N LEU A 571 -8.69 5.87 -8.73
CA LEU A 571 -9.21 6.19 -10.06
C LEU A 571 -8.22 5.70 -11.13
N ASP A 572 -8.68 4.92 -12.12
CA ASP A 572 -7.88 4.62 -13.31
C ASP A 572 -7.65 5.93 -14.08
N CYS A 573 -6.42 6.45 -14.03
CA CYS A 573 -6.03 7.72 -14.63
C CYS A 573 -6.18 7.76 -16.17
N ARG A 574 -6.42 6.62 -16.82
CA ARG A 574 -6.72 6.51 -18.25
C ARG A 574 -8.17 6.84 -18.58
N CYS A 575 -9.07 6.80 -17.60
CA CYS A 575 -10.51 6.87 -17.78
C CYS A 575 -11.09 8.28 -17.60
N GLY A 576 -10.42 9.34 -18.09
CA GLY A 576 -10.96 10.70 -18.29
C GLY A 576 -11.84 11.33 -17.19
N GLY A 577 -11.65 10.93 -15.93
CA GLY A 577 -12.21 11.55 -14.71
C GLY A 577 -13.55 11.01 -14.22
N GLU A 578 -13.69 10.86 -12.88
CA GLU A 578 -14.97 10.67 -12.18
C GLU A 578 -15.59 12.03 -11.84
N TYR A 579 -16.36 12.60 -12.77
CA TYR A 579 -16.87 13.96 -12.62
C TYR A 579 -17.86 14.12 -11.45
N ASN A 580 -18.67 13.09 -11.12
CA ASN A 580 -19.58 13.11 -9.98
C ASN A 580 -18.85 13.15 -8.63
N GLU A 581 -17.83 12.32 -8.49
CA GLU A 581 -16.99 12.30 -7.28
C GLU A 581 -16.23 13.62 -7.12
N PHE A 582 -15.67 14.13 -8.22
CA PHE A 582 -15.02 15.44 -8.24
C PHE A 582 -15.99 16.57 -7.84
N TYR A 583 -17.21 16.59 -8.38
CA TYR A 583 -18.26 17.55 -8.02
C TYR A 583 -18.56 17.53 -6.52
N ARG A 584 -18.88 16.34 -5.97
CA ARG A 584 -19.19 16.16 -4.53
C ARG A 584 -18.05 16.62 -3.64
N THR A 585 -16.82 16.34 -4.06
CA THR A 585 -15.61 16.75 -3.33
C THR A 585 -15.47 18.27 -3.28
N VAL A 586 -15.69 18.96 -4.41
CA VAL A 586 -15.62 20.43 -4.50
C VAL A 586 -16.71 21.05 -3.63
N VAL A 587 -17.95 20.55 -3.70
CA VAL A 587 -19.06 20.99 -2.85
C VAL A 587 -18.71 20.83 -1.38
N ALA A 588 -18.26 19.64 -0.97
CA ALA A 588 -17.88 19.36 0.42
C ALA A 588 -16.79 20.31 0.94
N PHE A 589 -15.79 20.64 0.10
CA PHE A 589 -14.73 21.59 0.45
C PHE A 589 -15.28 22.98 0.78
N PHE A 590 -16.12 23.56 -0.10
CA PHE A 590 -16.67 24.89 0.11
C PHE A 590 -17.69 24.94 1.24
N VAL A 591 -18.49 23.88 1.42
CA VAL A 591 -19.38 23.72 2.59
C VAL A 591 -18.59 23.72 3.89
N ALA A 592 -17.45 23.02 3.94
CA ALA A 592 -16.59 22.96 5.13
C ALA A 592 -15.88 24.29 5.46
N LEU A 593 -15.62 25.14 4.46
CA LEU A 593 -15.11 26.49 4.66
C LEU A 593 -16.20 27.44 5.18
N LYS A 594 -17.39 27.40 4.57
CA LYS A 594 -18.56 28.15 5.04
C LYS A 594 -18.92 27.81 6.48
N SER A 595 -18.87 26.53 6.86
CA SER A 595 -19.15 26.08 8.23
C SER A 595 -18.17 26.65 9.26
N ARG A 596 -16.99 27.13 8.81
CA ARG A 596 -15.96 27.77 9.62
C ARG A 596 -15.96 29.31 9.49
N ARG A 597 -17.00 29.88 8.88
CA ARG A 597 -17.15 31.33 8.62
C ARG A 597 -15.99 31.92 7.80
N VAL A 598 -15.50 31.15 6.84
CA VAL A 598 -14.49 31.62 5.88
C VAL A 598 -15.22 32.09 4.62
N ASP A 599 -15.16 33.39 4.34
CA ASP A 599 -15.66 33.95 3.09
C ASP A 599 -14.74 33.54 1.94
N CYS A 600 -15.33 32.86 0.95
CA CYS A 600 -14.60 32.24 -0.15
C CYS A 600 -14.79 33.06 -1.43
N TYR A 601 -13.68 33.52 -2.01
CA TYR A 601 -13.66 34.17 -3.32
C TYR A 601 -12.71 33.38 -4.23
N VAL A 602 -13.20 32.97 -5.40
CA VAL A 602 -12.40 32.17 -6.34
C VAL A 602 -12.01 33.01 -7.56
N VAL A 603 -10.72 33.32 -7.68
CA VAL A 603 -10.16 34.03 -8.82
C VAL A 603 -9.47 33.06 -9.76
N PHE A 604 -9.69 33.27 -11.04
CA PHE A 604 -9.23 32.41 -12.10
C PHE A 604 -8.40 33.22 -13.12
N ASP A 605 -7.46 32.56 -13.82
CA ASP A 605 -6.64 33.20 -14.85
C ASP A 605 -7.50 33.81 -15.96
N GLY A 606 -7.07 34.96 -16.49
CA GLY A 606 -7.72 35.67 -17.60
C GLY A 606 -7.28 35.17 -18.97
N THR A 607 -7.56 35.97 -20.00
CA THR A 607 -7.17 35.68 -21.38
C THR A 607 -5.66 35.64 -21.57
N ILE A 608 -5.22 35.03 -22.68
CA ILE A 608 -3.83 35.05 -23.10
C ILE A 608 -3.42 36.50 -23.37
N ASP A 609 -2.33 36.93 -22.72
CA ASP A 609 -1.71 38.23 -22.91
C ASP A 609 -1.33 38.43 -24.40
N PRO A 610 -1.90 39.46 -25.07
CA PRO A 610 -1.58 39.78 -26.47
C PRO A 610 -0.10 40.08 -26.73
N SER A 611 0.64 40.53 -25.70
CA SER A 611 2.08 40.80 -25.81
C SER A 611 2.94 39.52 -25.89
N GLY A 612 2.33 38.34 -25.70
CA GLY A 612 2.99 37.05 -25.90
C GLY A 612 3.98 36.66 -24.80
N LYS A 613 4.06 37.41 -23.69
CA LYS A 613 5.04 37.20 -22.60
C LYS A 613 5.04 35.77 -22.03
N LYS A 614 3.86 35.13 -21.91
CA LYS A 614 3.70 33.75 -21.38
C LYS A 614 3.55 32.67 -22.45
N LEU A 615 3.61 33.02 -23.74
CA LEU A 615 3.31 32.11 -24.85
C LEU A 615 4.23 30.87 -24.89
N LYS A 616 5.53 31.05 -24.64
CA LYS A 616 6.51 29.95 -24.58
C LYS A 616 6.19 28.94 -23.47
N THR A 617 5.74 29.42 -22.31
CA THR A 617 5.37 28.59 -21.16
C THR A 617 4.11 27.78 -21.44
N ILE A 618 3.10 28.40 -22.08
CA ILE A 618 1.86 27.72 -22.49
C ILE A 618 2.19 26.60 -23.49
N LYS A 619 2.97 26.89 -24.54
CA LYS A 619 3.44 25.88 -25.51
C LYS A 619 4.17 24.71 -24.86
N LYS A 620 5.00 24.98 -23.84
CA LYS A 620 5.71 23.95 -23.09
C LYS A 620 4.75 23.03 -22.33
N ARG A 621 3.79 23.60 -21.58
CA ARG A 621 2.80 22.85 -20.80
C ARG A 621 1.90 21.98 -21.70
N VAL A 622 1.51 22.50 -22.85
CA VAL A 622 0.70 21.77 -23.85
C VAL A 622 1.48 20.57 -24.41
N LYS A 623 2.77 20.74 -24.73
CA LYS A 623 3.64 19.63 -25.16
C LYS A 623 3.86 18.58 -24.06
N GLU A 624 3.99 19.00 -22.81
CA GLU A 624 4.09 18.07 -21.66
C GLU A 624 2.80 17.27 -21.46
N SER A 625 1.64 17.94 -21.55
CA SER A 625 0.34 17.29 -21.49
C SER A 625 0.16 16.23 -22.59
N LEU A 626 0.60 16.52 -23.82
CA LEU A 626 0.57 15.58 -24.94
C LEU A 626 1.43 14.33 -24.65
N LYS A 627 2.64 14.53 -24.13
CA LYS A 627 3.55 13.43 -23.75
C LYS A 627 2.95 12.56 -22.65
N THR A 628 2.34 13.17 -21.64
CA THR A 628 1.68 12.45 -20.54
C THR A 628 0.50 11.64 -21.06
N ALA A 629 -0.35 12.23 -21.91
CA ALA A 629 -1.48 11.53 -22.51
C ALA A 629 -1.05 10.33 -23.36
N ASN A 630 0.02 10.47 -24.15
CA ASN A 630 0.58 9.36 -24.95
C ASN A 630 1.20 8.25 -24.09
N LYS A 631 1.86 8.58 -22.99
CA LYS A 631 2.36 7.56 -22.05
C LYS A 631 1.19 6.75 -21.47
N LEU A 632 0.15 7.44 -21.01
CA LEU A 632 -1.04 6.83 -20.43
C LEU A 632 -1.87 5.99 -21.43
N SER A 633 -1.82 6.31 -22.74
CA SER A 633 -2.48 5.47 -23.76
C SER A 633 -1.75 4.15 -24.01
N ILE A 634 -0.46 4.07 -23.69
CA ILE A 634 0.38 2.88 -23.91
C ILE A 634 0.39 1.98 -22.67
N SER A 635 0.57 2.57 -21.47
CA SER A 635 0.61 1.81 -20.21
C SER A 635 -0.11 2.55 -19.08
N ALA A 636 -0.74 1.80 -18.19
CA ALA A 636 -1.26 2.37 -16.94
C ALA A 636 -0.06 2.78 -16.06
N ASP A 637 0.04 4.07 -15.74
CA ASP A 637 1.06 4.59 -14.82
C ASP A 637 0.37 5.52 -13.81
N ASN A 638 0.19 5.04 -12.58
CA ASN A 638 -0.52 5.74 -11.52
C ASN A 638 0.27 6.93 -10.95
N SER A 639 1.52 7.15 -11.37
CA SER A 639 2.31 8.34 -11.02
C SER A 639 2.04 9.53 -11.95
N LEU A 640 1.44 9.27 -13.12
CA LEU A 640 1.10 10.27 -14.12
C LEU A 640 -0.35 10.72 -13.96
N PHE A 641 -0.58 12.03 -14.11
CA PHE A 641 -1.91 12.62 -13.99
C PHE A 641 -2.19 13.55 -15.16
N LEU A 642 -3.38 13.40 -15.74
CA LEU A 642 -3.92 14.25 -16.78
C LEU A 642 -5.26 14.80 -16.31
N ILE A 643 -5.48 16.10 -16.49
CA ILE A 643 -6.73 16.74 -16.07
C ILE A 643 -7.84 16.35 -17.04
N PRO A 644 -8.96 15.81 -16.55
CA PRO A 644 -10.14 15.52 -17.37
C PRO A 644 -10.64 16.76 -18.12
N LEU A 645 -11.05 16.62 -19.38
CA LEU A 645 -11.39 17.76 -20.24
C LEU A 645 -12.50 18.65 -19.66
N LEU A 646 -13.55 18.05 -19.08
CA LEU A 646 -14.74 18.77 -18.60
C LEU A 646 -14.65 19.19 -17.12
N SER A 647 -13.54 18.91 -16.44
CA SER A 647 -13.39 19.17 -14.99
C SER A 647 -13.56 20.65 -14.63
N ALA A 648 -13.17 21.57 -15.51
CA ALA A 648 -13.35 23.01 -15.29
C ALA A 648 -14.84 23.40 -15.28
N HIS A 649 -15.65 22.76 -16.12
CA HIS A 649 -17.10 22.98 -16.13
C HIS A 649 -17.73 22.44 -14.86
N VAL A 650 -17.35 21.23 -14.43
CA VAL A 650 -17.85 20.60 -13.20
C VAL A 650 -17.49 21.43 -11.96
N PHE A 651 -16.27 21.96 -11.90
CA PHE A 651 -15.85 22.83 -10.81
C PHE A 651 -16.67 24.13 -10.76
N LYS A 652 -16.83 24.81 -11.90
CA LYS A 652 -17.66 26.03 -11.99
C LYS A 652 -19.12 25.75 -11.64
N GLN A 653 -19.63 24.58 -12.02
CA GLN A 653 -20.97 24.17 -11.67
C GLN A 653 -21.13 24.03 -10.16
N ALA A 654 -20.21 23.33 -9.48
CA ALA A 654 -20.21 23.21 -8.02
C ALA A 654 -20.15 24.58 -7.32
N LEU A 655 -19.35 25.53 -7.83
CA LEU A 655 -19.32 26.89 -7.29
C LEU A 655 -20.66 27.63 -7.43
N ARG A 656 -21.34 27.48 -8.57
CA ARG A 656 -22.65 28.09 -8.81
C ARG A 656 -23.72 27.50 -7.89
N ASP A 657 -23.75 26.17 -7.78
CA ASP A 657 -24.72 25.46 -6.93
C ASP A 657 -24.52 25.85 -5.46
N GLU A 658 -23.25 26.05 -5.05
CA GLU A 658 -22.91 26.55 -3.72
C GLU A 658 -22.91 28.09 -3.60
N SER A 659 -23.36 28.85 -4.59
CA SER A 659 -23.39 30.32 -4.54
C SER A 659 -22.04 30.96 -4.13
N ILE A 660 -20.91 30.36 -4.51
CA ILE A 660 -19.56 30.89 -4.23
C ILE A 660 -19.22 31.95 -5.28
N PRO A 661 -18.86 33.19 -4.90
CA PRO A 661 -18.43 34.21 -5.85
C PRO A 661 -17.14 33.80 -6.57
N PHE A 662 -17.14 33.88 -7.91
CA PHE A 662 -15.96 33.60 -8.73
C PHE A 662 -15.83 34.49 -9.96
N GLY A 663 -14.62 34.55 -10.55
CA GLY A 663 -14.35 35.30 -11.78
C GLY A 663 -13.13 34.80 -12.57
N GLY A 664 -13.32 34.45 -13.86
CA GLY A 664 -12.27 34.10 -14.85
C GLY A 664 -12.21 32.60 -15.30
N TYR A 665 -11.04 32.13 -15.75
CA TYR A 665 -10.77 30.74 -16.23
C TYR A 665 -9.77 29.88 -15.43
N ILE A 666 -10.08 28.59 -15.24
CA ILE A 666 -9.36 27.70 -14.31
C ILE A 666 -8.15 27.01 -14.95
N PRO A 667 -6.91 27.27 -14.50
CA PRO A 667 -5.77 26.41 -14.77
C PRO A 667 -5.77 25.28 -13.74
N LEU A 668 -6.42 24.17 -14.08
CA LEU A 668 -6.54 23.01 -13.20
C LEU A 668 -5.22 22.25 -12.97
N SER A 669 -4.09 22.74 -13.51
CA SER A 669 -2.73 22.15 -13.38
C SER A 669 -2.22 22.01 -11.95
N PHE A 670 -2.89 22.62 -10.96
CA PHE A 670 -2.46 22.64 -9.56
C PHE A 670 -3.45 22.00 -8.58
N LEU A 671 -4.64 21.59 -9.03
CA LEU A 671 -5.65 20.95 -8.17
C LEU A 671 -5.36 19.44 -8.07
N ARG A 672 -4.52 19.08 -7.10
CA ARG A 672 -4.48 17.72 -6.54
C ARG A 672 -5.18 17.77 -5.20
N TRP A 673 -6.44 17.36 -5.13
CA TRP A 673 -7.17 17.28 -3.87
C TRP A 673 -7.55 15.84 -3.58
N LYS A 674 -7.33 15.44 -2.32
CA LYS A 674 -7.84 14.21 -1.72
C LYS A 674 -8.81 14.65 -0.62
N SER A 675 -9.94 13.96 -0.49
CA SER A 675 -10.86 14.12 0.64
C SER A 675 -10.05 14.05 1.96
N GLY A 676 -10.29 15.02 2.86
CA GLY A 676 -9.48 15.23 4.07
C GLY A 676 -10.14 16.26 5.01
N PRO A 677 -9.96 16.19 6.35
CA PRO A 677 -10.20 17.36 7.19
C PRO A 677 -9.34 18.52 6.68
N LEU A 678 -9.94 19.70 6.57
CA LEU A 678 -9.36 20.88 5.94
C LEU A 678 -8.15 21.42 6.75
N LYS A 679 -6.99 20.78 6.65
CA LYS A 679 -5.71 21.24 7.22
C LYS A 679 -5.02 22.17 6.20
N ALA A 680 -5.32 23.46 6.27
CA ALA A 680 -4.64 24.47 5.46
C ALA A 680 -3.36 24.94 6.17
N LYS A 681 -2.20 24.83 5.51
CA LYS A 681 -0.96 25.47 5.98
C LYS A 681 -0.88 26.87 5.38
N ILE A 682 -0.84 27.90 6.23
CA ILE A 682 -0.66 29.28 5.81
C ILE A 682 0.84 29.58 5.72
N TYR A 683 1.29 29.94 4.52
CA TYR A 683 2.67 30.34 4.27
C TYR A 683 2.80 31.85 4.35
N TYR A 684 3.70 32.32 5.20
CA TYR A 684 3.97 33.75 5.36
C TYR A 684 5.26 34.11 4.62
N ARG A 685 5.24 35.23 3.89
CA ARG A 685 6.43 35.78 3.20
C ARG A 685 7.63 35.92 4.13
N SER A 686 7.39 36.37 5.36
CA SER A 686 8.41 36.51 6.41
C SER A 686 9.03 35.15 6.77
N LYS A 687 8.21 34.12 7.03
CA LYS A 687 8.70 32.78 7.35
C LYS A 687 9.49 32.14 6.21
N LEU A 688 9.07 32.36 4.96
CA LEU A 688 9.79 31.87 3.78
C LEU A 688 11.15 32.55 3.62
N ALA A 689 11.21 33.87 3.82
CA ALA A 689 12.46 34.62 3.82
C ALA A 689 13.41 34.16 4.95
N SER A 690 12.87 33.93 6.16
CA SER A 690 13.61 33.38 7.30
C SER A 690 14.16 31.99 7.04
N HIS A 691 13.40 31.12 6.35
CA HIS A 691 13.87 29.77 5.98
C HIS A 691 15.15 29.82 5.13
N PHE A 692 15.21 30.72 4.14
CA PHE A 692 16.41 30.95 3.34
C PHE A 692 17.45 31.85 4.00
N ARG A 693 17.13 32.44 5.16
CA ARG A 693 17.93 33.44 5.87
C ARG A 693 18.28 34.63 4.98
N ILE A 694 17.33 35.06 4.16
CA ILE A 694 17.43 36.26 3.32
C ILE A 694 16.40 37.29 3.76
N ARG A 695 16.64 38.56 3.41
CA ARG A 695 15.71 39.65 3.72
C ARG A 695 14.43 39.53 2.88
N PRO A 696 13.23 39.78 3.44
CA PRO A 696 11.96 39.67 2.70
C PRO A 696 11.89 40.51 1.42
N GLU A 697 12.60 41.64 1.37
CA GLU A 697 12.68 42.58 0.24
C GLU A 697 13.44 41.97 -0.95
N LEU A 698 14.36 41.03 -0.69
CA LEU A 698 15.13 40.33 -1.72
C LEU A 698 14.42 39.06 -2.24
N LEU A 699 13.31 38.65 -1.62
CA LEU A 699 12.60 37.42 -2.01
C LEU A 699 12.10 37.43 -3.47
N PRO A 700 11.60 38.56 -4.04
CA PRO A 700 11.27 38.63 -5.47
C PRO A 700 12.49 38.41 -6.37
N LEU A 701 13.64 39.01 -6.03
CA LEU A 701 14.90 38.82 -6.76
C LEU A 701 15.39 37.38 -6.64
N PHE A 702 15.34 36.79 -5.44
CA PHE A 702 15.64 35.37 -5.22
C PHE A 702 14.78 34.47 -6.11
N ALA A 703 13.47 34.73 -6.20
CA ALA A 703 12.57 33.95 -7.04
C ALA A 703 12.86 34.11 -8.54
N SER A 704 13.24 35.32 -8.98
CA SER A 704 13.69 35.58 -10.36
C SER A 704 14.99 34.83 -10.69
N LEU A 705 15.96 34.85 -9.77
CA LEU A 705 17.25 34.15 -9.92
C LEU A 705 17.11 32.63 -9.82
N ALA A 706 16.12 32.14 -9.07
CA ALA A 706 15.78 30.72 -9.01
C ALA A 706 15.24 30.19 -10.35
N GLY A 707 14.74 31.08 -11.21
CA GLY A 707 14.05 30.78 -12.45
C GLY A 707 12.55 30.67 -12.21
N ASN A 708 11.79 31.55 -12.85
CA ASN A 708 10.32 31.62 -12.77
C ASN A 708 9.72 31.70 -14.18
N ASP A 709 8.40 31.98 -14.28
CA ASP A 709 7.70 32.03 -15.57
C ASP A 709 8.19 33.17 -16.50
N TYR A 710 8.89 34.18 -15.96
CA TYR A 710 9.42 35.34 -16.70
C TYR A 710 10.91 35.20 -17.02
N VAL A 711 11.68 34.55 -16.13
CA VAL A 711 13.13 34.37 -16.25
C VAL A 711 13.46 32.93 -16.65
N SER A 712 13.80 32.73 -17.92
CA SER A 712 14.14 31.40 -18.44
C SER A 712 15.48 30.87 -17.91
N ALA A 713 15.61 29.55 -17.86
CA ALA A 713 16.86 28.89 -17.45
C ALA A 713 18.06 29.28 -18.33
N ASN A 714 17.84 29.56 -19.62
CA ASN A 714 18.90 29.99 -20.55
C ASN A 714 19.40 31.40 -20.21
N ALA A 715 18.50 32.31 -19.82
CA ALA A 715 18.90 33.66 -19.40
C ALA A 715 19.76 33.64 -18.13
N LEU A 716 19.53 32.66 -17.26
CA LEU A 716 20.27 32.46 -16.02
C LEU A 716 21.51 31.57 -16.17
N ALA A 717 21.82 31.05 -17.35
CA ALA A 717 22.88 30.07 -17.54
C ALA A 717 24.26 30.62 -17.12
N ASP A 718 24.60 31.83 -17.57
CA ASP A 718 25.86 32.49 -17.24
C ASP A 718 25.94 32.85 -15.76
N PHE A 719 24.81 33.29 -15.16
CA PHE A 719 24.71 33.56 -13.73
C PHE A 719 24.92 32.29 -12.90
N HIS A 720 24.25 31.18 -13.23
CA HIS A 720 24.40 29.92 -12.51
C HIS A 720 25.79 29.30 -12.70
N SER A 721 26.40 29.49 -13.87
CA SER A 721 27.79 29.10 -14.13
C SER A 721 28.75 29.89 -13.25
N ALA A 722 28.58 31.22 -13.17
CA ALA A 722 29.39 32.07 -12.28
C ALA A 722 29.18 31.72 -10.80
N LEU A 723 27.93 31.51 -10.38
CA LEU A 723 27.54 31.15 -9.01
C LEU A 723 28.04 29.76 -8.60
N SER A 724 28.28 28.85 -9.56
CA SER A 724 28.79 27.50 -9.28
C SER A 724 30.21 27.49 -8.71
N ARG A 725 30.96 28.59 -8.89
CA ARG A 725 32.31 28.81 -8.35
C ARG A 725 32.31 29.22 -6.88
N VAL A 726 31.15 29.55 -6.31
CA VAL A 726 30.97 29.87 -4.89
C VAL A 726 30.81 28.57 -4.11
N GLN A 727 31.71 28.33 -3.15
CA GLN A 727 31.64 27.16 -2.26
C GLN A 727 30.47 27.32 -1.28
N THR A 728 29.64 26.28 -1.16
CA THR A 728 28.53 26.26 -0.19
C THR A 728 28.52 24.97 0.61
N ASN A 729 28.63 25.06 1.93
CA ASN A 729 28.51 23.94 2.86
C ASN A 729 27.02 23.60 3.12
N SER A 730 26.28 23.10 2.12
CA SER A 730 24.89 22.65 2.34
C SER A 730 24.69 21.18 1.99
N ARG A 731 24.14 20.40 2.93
CA ARG A 731 23.65 19.02 2.74
C ARG A 731 22.33 19.03 1.95
N ALA A 732 22.38 19.37 0.67
CA ALA A 732 21.19 19.42 -0.17
C ALA A 732 20.83 18.03 -0.72
N THR A 733 19.58 17.61 -0.52
CA THR A 733 19.03 16.31 -0.95
C THR A 733 18.68 16.27 -2.44
N SER A 734 18.56 17.42 -3.11
CA SER A 734 18.27 17.51 -4.54
C SER A 734 19.05 18.62 -5.26
N LYS A 735 19.21 18.48 -6.58
CA LYS A 735 19.84 19.51 -7.45
C LYS A 735 19.11 20.87 -7.36
N ARG A 736 17.80 20.87 -7.10
CA ARG A 736 16.99 22.09 -7.00
C ARG A 736 17.21 22.82 -5.67
N GLU A 737 17.29 22.08 -4.57
CA GLU A 737 17.61 22.67 -3.26
C GLU A 737 19.05 23.18 -3.21
N ALA A 738 19.99 22.46 -3.80
CA ALA A 738 21.38 22.91 -3.93
C ALA A 738 21.45 24.24 -4.70
N LYS A 739 20.64 24.39 -5.75
CA LYS A 739 20.51 25.63 -6.52
C LYS A 739 19.97 26.77 -5.66
N PHE A 740 18.89 26.54 -4.92
CA PHE A 740 18.28 27.56 -4.06
C PHE A 740 19.19 27.97 -2.91
N ALA A 741 19.88 27.02 -2.27
CA ALA A 741 20.84 27.30 -1.21
C ALA A 741 22.00 28.19 -1.68
N LYS A 742 22.50 27.97 -2.90
CA LYS A 742 23.56 28.80 -3.49
C LYS A 742 23.11 30.23 -3.73
N ILE A 743 21.93 30.42 -4.31
CA ILE A 743 21.36 31.75 -4.55
C ILE A 743 21.10 32.47 -3.22
N ALA A 744 20.56 31.75 -2.22
CA ALA A 744 20.33 32.29 -0.89
C ALA A 744 21.64 32.69 -0.19
N SER A 745 22.71 31.90 -0.34
CA SER A 745 24.02 32.24 0.25
C SER A 745 24.58 33.53 -0.33
N PHE A 746 24.59 33.65 -1.66
CA PHE A 746 25.04 34.86 -2.33
C PHE A 746 24.25 36.10 -1.88
N LEU A 747 22.91 36.01 -1.84
CA LEU A 747 22.08 37.15 -1.41
C LEU A 747 22.22 37.49 0.09
N ARG A 748 22.63 36.53 0.91
CA ARG A 748 22.89 36.73 2.36
C ARG A 748 24.22 37.42 2.63
N GLU A 749 25.22 37.21 1.77
CA GLU A 749 26.55 37.82 1.90
C GLU A 749 26.57 39.30 1.47
N LEU A 750 25.51 39.80 0.83
CA LEU A 750 25.36 41.21 0.50
C LEU A 750 25.17 42.07 1.77
N PRO A 751 25.65 43.32 1.80
CA PRO A 751 25.52 44.23 2.94
C PRO A 751 24.07 44.37 3.42
N SER A 752 23.87 44.54 4.73
CA SER A 752 22.54 44.65 5.34
C SER A 752 21.75 45.89 4.87
N SER A 753 22.43 46.96 4.46
CA SER A 753 21.85 48.19 3.88
C SER A 753 21.49 48.08 2.39
N CYS A 754 21.84 46.98 1.73
CA CYS A 754 21.74 46.84 0.27
C CYS A 754 20.27 46.85 -0.22
N SER A 755 19.92 47.68 -1.19
CA SER A 755 18.59 47.69 -1.80
C SER A 755 18.37 46.50 -2.77
N GLN A 756 17.14 46.28 -3.23
CA GLN A 756 16.87 45.26 -4.26
C GLN A 756 17.57 45.58 -5.60
N GLU A 757 17.75 46.87 -5.90
CA GLU A 757 18.42 47.37 -7.11
C GLU A 757 19.94 47.18 -7.01
N GLU A 758 20.51 47.45 -5.83
CA GLU A 758 21.93 47.22 -5.56
C GLU A 758 22.27 45.72 -5.59
N ALA A 759 21.38 44.86 -5.05
CA ALA A 759 21.55 43.42 -5.11
C ALA A 759 21.49 42.87 -6.55
N LEU A 760 20.64 43.46 -7.40
CA LEU A 760 20.61 43.16 -8.83
C LEU A 760 21.92 43.59 -9.50
N LYS A 761 22.44 44.78 -9.18
CA LYS A 761 23.74 45.24 -9.70
C LYS A 761 24.88 44.28 -9.34
N SER A 762 24.98 43.86 -8.07
CA SER A 762 25.97 42.86 -7.63
C SER A 762 25.78 41.49 -8.30
N THR A 763 24.54 41.12 -8.64
CA THR A 763 24.26 39.90 -9.43
C THR A 763 24.84 40.02 -10.85
N LEU A 764 24.69 41.18 -11.50
CA LEU A 764 25.17 41.41 -12.86
C LEU A 764 26.70 41.49 -12.95
N GLU A 765 27.35 41.96 -11.89
CA GLU A 765 28.82 42.03 -11.78
C GLU A 765 29.49 40.64 -11.82
N LEU A 766 28.77 39.58 -11.44
CA LEU A 766 29.27 38.19 -11.55
C LEU A 766 29.39 37.68 -12.99
N ILE A 767 28.77 38.35 -13.95
CA ILE A 767 28.73 37.94 -15.36
C ILE A 767 29.80 38.71 -16.11
N THR A 768 30.63 38.03 -16.91
CA THR A 768 31.72 38.67 -17.67
C THR A 768 31.25 39.29 -18.99
N SER A 769 30.26 38.67 -19.64
CA SER A 769 29.70 39.12 -20.93
C SER A 769 28.73 40.30 -20.76
N GLN A 770 29.05 41.45 -21.36
CA GLN A 770 28.18 42.63 -21.35
C GLN A 770 26.81 42.36 -22.00
N ARG A 771 26.77 41.56 -23.07
CA ARG A 771 25.51 41.17 -23.74
C ARG A 771 24.62 40.33 -22.82
N SER A 772 25.22 39.41 -22.07
CA SER A 772 24.50 38.56 -21.12
C SER A 772 24.01 39.36 -19.91
N ARG A 773 24.80 40.33 -19.41
CA ARG A 773 24.37 41.28 -18.37
C ARG A 773 23.13 42.06 -18.79
N ASN A 774 23.17 42.72 -19.95
CA ASN A 774 22.06 43.53 -20.44
C ASN A 774 20.79 42.68 -20.63
N THR A 775 20.94 41.45 -21.12
CA THR A 775 19.82 40.51 -21.31
C THR A 775 19.24 40.07 -19.96
N LEU A 776 20.08 39.68 -19.00
CA LEU A 776 19.62 39.24 -17.69
C LEU A 776 18.99 40.38 -16.88
N GLN A 777 19.60 41.56 -16.91
CA GLN A 777 19.08 42.77 -16.27
C GLN A 777 17.65 43.05 -16.74
N HIS A 778 17.46 43.15 -18.05
CA HIS A 778 16.16 43.45 -18.64
C HIS A 778 15.10 42.40 -18.23
N VAL A 779 15.44 41.11 -18.28
CA VAL A 779 14.49 40.03 -17.96
C VAL A 779 14.17 39.97 -16.46
N ILE A 780 15.15 40.24 -15.58
CA ILE A 780 14.91 40.30 -14.13
C ILE A 780 14.08 41.54 -13.77
N GLU A 781 14.38 42.71 -14.32
CA GLU A 781 13.62 43.95 -14.07
C GLU A 781 12.15 43.78 -14.46
N LEU A 782 11.88 43.18 -15.62
CA LEU A 782 10.51 42.82 -16.04
C LEU A 782 9.86 41.85 -15.04
N SER A 783 10.60 40.85 -14.55
CA SER A 783 10.07 39.93 -13.54
C SER A 783 9.79 40.60 -12.19
N LEU A 784 10.60 41.58 -11.78
CA LEU A 784 10.44 42.29 -10.51
C LEU A 784 9.23 43.22 -10.54
N GLN A 785 8.91 43.82 -11.69
CA GLN A 785 7.69 44.62 -11.86
C GLN A 785 6.42 43.81 -11.60
N GLU A 786 6.42 42.51 -11.91
CA GLU A 786 5.26 41.63 -11.72
C GLU A 786 5.04 41.23 -10.25
N TYR A 787 6.06 41.34 -9.40
CA TYR A 787 5.92 41.14 -7.95
C TYR A 787 5.45 42.37 -7.19
N LYS A 788 5.35 43.54 -7.84
CA LYS A 788 4.77 44.74 -7.24
C LYS A 788 3.26 44.56 -7.12
N MET A 789 2.75 44.63 -5.89
CA MET A 789 1.30 44.60 -5.66
C MET A 789 0.64 45.78 -6.37
N LYS A 790 -0.37 45.48 -7.18
CA LYS A 790 -1.26 46.46 -7.81
C LYS A 790 -2.64 46.31 -7.17
N GLU A 791 -3.38 47.41 -7.10
CA GLU A 791 -4.79 47.35 -6.74
C GLU A 791 -5.56 46.52 -7.78
N SER A 792 -6.43 45.62 -7.32
CA SER A 792 -7.16 44.72 -8.20
C SER A 792 -8.53 45.28 -8.54
N ASN A 793 -8.82 45.44 -9.83
CA ASN A 793 -10.16 45.80 -10.30
C ASN A 793 -11.21 44.72 -9.94
N LEU A 794 -10.79 43.51 -9.55
CA LEU A 794 -11.68 42.45 -9.07
C LEU A 794 -12.23 42.69 -7.67
N LEU A 795 -11.58 43.54 -6.85
CA LEU A 795 -12.07 43.89 -5.52
C LEU A 795 -13.45 44.54 -5.64
N HIS A 796 -13.58 45.52 -6.54
CA HIS A 796 -14.82 46.23 -6.85
C HIS A 796 -15.90 45.31 -7.46
N TYR A 797 -15.50 44.30 -8.23
CA TYR A 797 -16.42 43.29 -8.76
C TYR A 797 -17.02 42.43 -7.63
N PHE A 798 -16.19 41.91 -6.72
CA PHE A 798 -16.68 41.07 -5.62
C PHE A 798 -17.45 41.84 -4.55
N GLU A 799 -17.12 43.12 -4.31
CA GLU A 799 -17.77 43.95 -3.29
C GLU A 799 -19.03 44.68 -3.80
N LYS A 800 -18.99 45.17 -5.04
CA LYS A 800 -20.00 46.11 -5.58
C LYS A 800 -20.63 45.65 -6.90
N GLY A 801 -20.22 44.50 -7.44
CA GLY A 801 -20.68 44.02 -8.75
C GLY A 801 -20.20 44.87 -9.93
N LEU A 802 -19.21 45.76 -9.72
CA LEU A 802 -18.69 46.64 -10.77
C LEU A 802 -17.83 45.87 -11.75
N ILE A 803 -18.15 45.98 -13.04
CA ILE A 803 -17.46 45.26 -14.12
C ILE A 803 -16.58 46.27 -14.86
N ASP A 804 -15.34 46.39 -14.41
CA ASP A 804 -14.30 47.17 -15.10
C ASP A 804 -13.28 46.22 -15.76
N SER A 805 -12.88 46.53 -16.99
CA SER A 805 -12.01 45.68 -17.81
C SER A 805 -11.14 46.50 -18.75
N SER A 806 -9.83 46.30 -18.66
CA SER A 806 -8.86 46.85 -19.62
C SER A 806 -8.68 45.97 -20.87
N LEU A 807 -9.57 44.99 -21.10
CA LEU A 807 -9.45 44.06 -22.22
C LEU A 807 -9.97 44.68 -23.52
N GLN A 808 -9.23 44.49 -24.60
CA GLN A 808 -9.58 44.94 -25.94
C GLN A 808 -9.62 43.76 -26.91
N THR A 809 -10.35 43.91 -28.02
CA THR A 809 -10.37 42.92 -29.11
C THR A 809 -9.03 42.86 -29.84
N LEU A 810 -8.83 41.78 -30.60
CA LEU A 810 -7.62 41.55 -31.40
C LEU A 810 -7.29 42.78 -32.26
N HIS A 811 -6.03 43.25 -32.17
CA HIS A 811 -5.50 44.47 -32.77
C HIS A 811 -5.85 45.81 -32.08
N GLY A 812 -6.48 45.80 -30.90
CA GLY A 812 -6.68 47.00 -30.07
C GLY A 812 -7.66 48.02 -30.67
N LYS A 813 -8.57 47.57 -31.56
CA LYS A 813 -9.44 48.46 -32.35
C LYS A 813 -10.81 48.73 -31.70
N GLN A 814 -11.30 47.88 -30.81
CA GLN A 814 -12.61 48.03 -30.14
C GLN A 814 -12.57 47.47 -28.71
N GLU A 815 -13.35 48.08 -27.82
CA GLU A 815 -13.64 47.53 -26.50
C GLU A 815 -14.47 46.24 -26.63
N ILE A 816 -14.39 45.36 -25.62
CA ILE A 816 -15.24 44.17 -25.56
C ILE A 816 -16.67 44.62 -25.29
N GLU A 817 -17.63 44.07 -26.03
CA GLU A 817 -19.06 44.39 -25.87
C GLU A 817 -19.52 44.24 -24.42
N GLU A 818 -20.30 45.20 -23.94
CA GLU A 818 -20.66 45.35 -22.51
C GLU A 818 -21.33 44.11 -21.92
N TRP A 819 -22.15 43.41 -22.72
CA TRP A 819 -22.84 42.19 -22.27
C TRP A 819 -21.92 40.98 -22.10
N VAL A 820 -20.75 40.94 -22.76
CA VAL A 820 -19.83 39.79 -22.76
C VAL A 820 -19.09 39.67 -21.41
N LEU A 821 -18.64 40.79 -20.87
CA LEU A 821 -17.83 40.81 -19.64
C LEU A 821 -18.56 40.22 -18.41
N PRO A 822 -19.83 40.56 -18.11
CA PRO A 822 -20.58 39.92 -17.02
C PRO A 822 -20.67 38.39 -17.19
N HIS A 823 -20.95 37.91 -18.39
CA HIS A 823 -21.10 36.48 -18.68
C HIS A 823 -19.76 35.74 -18.62
N PHE A 824 -18.66 36.39 -19.02
CA PHE A 824 -17.31 35.84 -18.84
C PHE A 824 -16.92 35.75 -17.36
N ARG A 825 -17.20 36.79 -16.57
CA ARG A 825 -16.94 36.78 -15.11
C ARG A 825 -17.78 35.72 -14.39
N ALA A 826 -19.05 35.55 -14.78
CA ALA A 826 -19.91 34.46 -14.31
C ALA A 826 -19.50 33.05 -14.83
N GLY A 827 -18.44 32.97 -15.65
CA GLY A 827 -17.91 31.74 -16.22
C GLY A 827 -18.84 31.04 -17.21
N LYS A 828 -19.82 31.76 -17.76
CA LYS A 828 -20.69 31.32 -18.86
C LYS A 828 -19.93 31.42 -20.19
N ILE A 829 -19.28 32.55 -20.49
CA ILE A 829 -18.43 32.63 -21.68
C ILE A 829 -17.11 31.90 -21.41
N SER A 830 -16.70 31.03 -22.35
CA SER A 830 -15.50 30.21 -22.20
C SER A 830 -14.22 31.05 -22.39
N ILE A 831 -13.11 30.58 -21.83
CA ILE A 831 -11.82 31.21 -22.08
C ILE A 831 -11.40 31.09 -23.54
N ASP A 832 -11.81 30.01 -24.21
CA ASP A 832 -11.42 29.75 -25.58
C ASP A 832 -12.11 30.79 -26.49
N SER A 833 -13.37 31.14 -26.21
CA SER A 833 -14.06 32.25 -26.86
C SER A 833 -13.38 33.61 -26.57
N MET A 834 -12.96 33.86 -25.34
CA MET A 834 -12.30 35.13 -25.02
C MET A 834 -10.88 35.21 -25.60
N ASN A 835 -10.10 34.13 -25.58
CA ASN A 835 -8.79 34.07 -26.23
C ASN A 835 -8.91 34.24 -27.74
N THR A 836 -10.00 33.73 -28.32
CA THR A 836 -10.34 33.98 -29.72
C THR A 836 -10.48 35.48 -29.98
N LEU A 837 -11.29 36.16 -29.16
CA LEU A 837 -11.54 37.60 -29.26
C LEU A 837 -10.31 38.48 -29.02
N THR A 838 -9.48 38.16 -28.01
CA THR A 838 -8.40 39.05 -27.57
C THR A 838 -7.05 38.72 -28.21
N SER A 839 -6.77 37.45 -28.48
CA SER A 839 -5.43 36.98 -28.85
C SER A 839 -5.35 36.27 -30.19
N GLY A 840 -6.48 35.90 -30.80
CA GLY A 840 -6.45 35.20 -32.08
C GLY A 840 -6.03 33.73 -31.97
N ARG A 841 -5.88 33.17 -30.76
CA ARG A 841 -5.19 31.87 -30.54
C ARG A 841 -5.83 31.01 -29.46
N ASN A 842 -6.00 29.71 -29.74
CA ASN A 842 -6.42 28.71 -28.76
C ASN A 842 -5.47 27.53 -28.67
N PHE A 843 -5.30 27.02 -27.45
CA PHE A 843 -4.49 25.84 -27.13
C PHE A 843 -5.38 24.70 -26.69
N LEU A 844 -5.63 23.73 -27.58
CA LEU A 844 -6.54 22.63 -27.27
C LEU A 844 -5.91 21.66 -26.27
N ARG A 845 -6.71 21.16 -25.34
CA ARG A 845 -6.28 20.14 -24.37
C ARG A 845 -6.32 18.75 -25.00
N PHE A 846 -5.40 17.88 -24.58
CA PHE A 846 -5.29 16.49 -25.03
C PHE A 846 -5.81 15.53 -23.96
N GLN A 847 -6.37 14.41 -24.40
CA GLN A 847 -6.94 13.35 -23.56
C GLN A 847 -6.22 12.04 -23.82
N VAL A 848 -6.47 11.00 -23.01
CA VAL A 848 -5.95 9.65 -23.25
C VAL A 848 -6.75 9.03 -24.40
N GLU A 849 -6.25 9.19 -25.62
CA GLU A 849 -6.91 8.81 -26.87
C GLU A 849 -5.99 7.96 -27.76
N ASN A 850 -6.54 7.32 -28.81
CA ASN A 850 -5.70 6.67 -29.82
C ASN A 850 -4.89 7.71 -30.62
N PHE A 851 -3.57 7.72 -30.47
CA PHE A 851 -2.67 8.66 -31.15
C PHE A 851 -2.40 8.31 -32.62
N GLU A 852 -2.71 7.08 -33.03
CA GLU A 852 -2.66 6.64 -34.44
C GLU A 852 -3.83 7.21 -35.26
N GLU A 853 -4.92 7.57 -34.58
CA GLU A 853 -6.11 8.19 -35.17
C GLU A 853 -5.99 9.73 -35.18
N ILE A 854 -6.81 10.38 -36.01
CA ILE A 854 -6.96 11.84 -36.02
C ILE A 854 -7.35 12.36 -34.62
N SER A 855 -6.93 13.58 -34.26
CA SER A 855 -7.27 14.13 -32.94
C SER A 855 -8.78 14.13 -32.68
N SER A 856 -9.19 13.67 -31.50
CA SER A 856 -10.58 13.75 -31.04
C SER A 856 -11.13 15.18 -31.05
N ASN A 857 -10.27 16.20 -30.91
CA ASN A 857 -10.66 17.60 -31.07
C ASN A 857 -11.17 17.91 -32.49
N CYS A 858 -10.80 17.14 -33.52
CA CYS A 858 -11.24 17.38 -34.90
C CYS A 858 -12.74 17.09 -35.10
N CYS A 859 -13.35 16.21 -34.29
CA CYS A 859 -14.77 15.88 -34.38
C CYS A 859 -15.66 17.12 -34.22
N SER A 860 -15.33 18.00 -33.27
CA SER A 860 -16.07 19.23 -32.98
C SER A 860 -15.49 20.48 -33.65
N LEU A 861 -14.65 20.34 -34.69
CA LEU A 861 -14.03 21.48 -35.37
C LEU A 861 -15.07 22.40 -36.04
N ALA A 862 -16.14 21.85 -36.62
CA ALA A 862 -17.18 22.66 -37.26
C ALA A 862 -17.96 23.50 -36.24
N LEU A 863 -18.29 22.95 -35.06
CA LEU A 863 -18.85 23.71 -33.94
C LEU A 863 -17.93 24.87 -33.51
N ARG A 864 -16.62 24.60 -33.39
CA ARG A 864 -15.66 25.68 -33.07
C ARG A 864 -15.57 26.73 -34.17
N LYS A 865 -15.57 26.32 -35.45
CA LYS A 865 -15.63 27.25 -36.59
C LYS A 865 -16.86 28.14 -36.49
N PHE A 866 -18.03 27.57 -36.19
CA PHE A 866 -19.27 28.32 -36.01
C PHE A 866 -19.17 29.36 -34.89
N VAL A 867 -18.56 29.00 -33.75
CA VAL A 867 -18.28 29.96 -32.66
C VAL A 867 -17.25 31.00 -33.08
N TYR A 868 -16.20 30.64 -33.84
CA TYR A 868 -15.13 31.56 -34.25
C TYR A 868 -15.55 32.53 -35.35
N VAL A 869 -16.39 32.12 -36.30
CA VAL A 869 -16.99 32.98 -37.33
C VAL A 869 -17.74 34.15 -36.69
N LYS A 870 -18.40 33.90 -35.55
CA LYS A 870 -19.08 34.95 -34.78
C LYS A 870 -18.10 35.93 -34.10
N LEU A 871 -16.84 35.54 -33.88
CA LEU A 871 -15.88 36.28 -33.04
C LEU A 871 -14.74 36.99 -33.81
N ALA A 872 -14.28 36.49 -34.97
CA ALA A 872 -13.14 37.09 -35.73
C ALA A 872 -12.96 36.56 -37.18
N ARG A 873 -12.09 37.23 -37.99
CA ARG A 873 -11.88 36.95 -39.43
C ARG A 873 -10.82 35.88 -39.80
N LEU A 874 -9.83 35.56 -38.94
CA LEU A 874 -8.79 34.53 -39.16
C LEU A 874 -8.18 34.07 -37.83
N MET A 875 -8.12 32.77 -37.54
CA MET A 875 -7.82 32.25 -36.19
C MET A 875 -6.83 31.08 -36.16
N GLY A 876 -5.91 31.07 -35.19
CA GLY A 876 -4.95 29.97 -34.99
C GLY A 876 -5.36 29.00 -33.88
N ASN A 877 -5.47 27.71 -34.19
CA ASN A 877 -5.66 26.64 -33.19
C ASN A 877 -4.39 25.77 -33.11
N GLU A 878 -3.84 25.58 -31.92
CA GLU A 878 -2.79 24.57 -31.71
C GLU A 878 -3.39 23.22 -31.34
N ASN A 879 -3.21 22.21 -32.21
CA ASN A 879 -3.72 20.84 -32.04
C ASN A 879 -2.63 19.80 -32.38
N ARG A 880 -2.88 18.52 -32.11
CA ARG A 880 -1.92 17.45 -32.43
C ARG A 880 -2.03 16.97 -33.89
N GLN A 881 -0.89 16.68 -34.50
CA GLN A 881 -0.75 15.79 -35.66
C GLN A 881 0.27 14.70 -35.27
N GLY A 882 -0.21 13.48 -35.01
CA GLY A 882 0.57 12.46 -34.32
C GLY A 882 1.01 12.94 -32.93
N LEU A 883 2.32 12.94 -32.69
CA LEU A 883 2.95 13.37 -31.42
C LEU A 883 3.51 14.81 -31.46
N GLN A 884 3.19 15.58 -32.51
CA GLN A 884 3.59 16.99 -32.62
C GLN A 884 2.40 17.91 -32.42
N VAL A 885 2.65 19.06 -31.78
CA VAL A 885 1.68 20.16 -31.67
C VAL A 885 1.93 21.11 -32.84
N ILE A 886 0.92 21.31 -33.68
CA ILE A 886 0.97 22.13 -34.89
C ILE A 886 -0.11 23.21 -34.81
N GLU A 887 0.22 24.40 -35.31
CA GLU A 887 -0.71 25.51 -35.47
C GLU A 887 -1.50 25.36 -36.77
N PHE A 888 -2.82 25.33 -36.65
CA PHE A 888 -3.76 25.26 -37.77
C PHE A 888 -4.46 26.60 -37.90
N ASN A 889 -4.38 27.22 -39.07
CA ASN A 889 -5.22 28.36 -39.41
C ASN A 889 -6.63 27.84 -39.69
N VAL A 890 -7.60 28.39 -38.98
CA VAL A 890 -9.02 28.10 -39.13
C VAL A 890 -9.64 29.27 -39.85
N GLU A 891 -9.95 29.07 -41.13
CA GLU A 891 -10.73 30.02 -41.91
C GLU A 891 -12.22 29.92 -41.54
N PRO A 892 -12.89 31.05 -41.30
CA PRO A 892 -14.33 31.09 -41.04
C PRO A 892 -15.11 30.70 -42.30
N ASP A 893 -16.12 29.84 -42.15
CA ASP A 893 -17.06 29.51 -43.21
C ASP A 893 -18.18 30.56 -43.19
N ILE A 894 -18.20 31.47 -44.19
CA ILE A 894 -19.15 32.59 -44.25
C ILE A 894 -20.30 32.15 -45.15
N GLY A 895 -21.29 31.47 -44.57
CA GLY A 895 -22.60 31.28 -45.21
C GLY A 895 -23.52 32.49 -44.96
N ASP A 896 -24.45 32.76 -45.88
CA ASP A 896 -25.38 33.90 -45.84
C ASP A 896 -26.36 33.91 -44.62
N SER A 897 -26.37 32.87 -43.79
CA SER A 897 -27.29 32.68 -42.66
C SER A 897 -26.69 32.93 -41.27
N VAL A 898 -25.45 33.42 -41.15
CA VAL A 898 -24.76 33.53 -39.86
C VAL A 898 -25.05 34.86 -39.15
N VAL A 899 -25.80 34.80 -38.04
CA VAL A 899 -26.06 35.97 -37.18
C VAL A 899 -24.79 36.45 -36.47
N SER A 900 -24.49 37.75 -36.60
CA SER A 900 -23.37 38.46 -35.93
C SER A 900 -23.45 38.35 -34.40
N TRP A 901 -22.30 38.26 -33.73
CA TRP A 901 -22.21 38.21 -32.26
C TRP A 901 -22.87 39.41 -31.58
N SER A 902 -22.70 40.60 -32.15
CA SER A 902 -23.31 41.84 -31.68
C SER A 902 -24.84 41.82 -31.67
N LEU A 903 -25.45 40.93 -32.47
CA LEU A 903 -26.91 40.80 -32.57
C LEU A 903 -27.48 39.76 -31.60
N VAL A 904 -26.64 38.91 -30.99
CA VAL A 904 -27.09 37.81 -30.11
C VAL A 904 -27.98 38.28 -28.94
N PRO A 905 -27.69 39.40 -28.24
CA PRO A 905 -28.57 39.90 -27.17
C PRO A 905 -29.95 40.35 -27.65
N PHE A 906 -30.08 40.66 -28.94
CA PHE A 906 -31.32 41.17 -29.55
C PHE A 906 -32.15 40.07 -30.22
N LEU A 907 -31.64 38.83 -30.28
CA LEU A 907 -32.37 37.69 -30.79
C LEU A 907 -33.40 37.19 -29.77
N GLU A 908 -34.56 36.80 -30.27
CA GLU A 908 -35.56 36.08 -29.47
C GLU A 908 -35.01 34.72 -29.01
N LEU A 909 -35.57 34.19 -27.92
CA LEU A 909 -35.13 32.91 -27.36
C LEU A 909 -35.23 31.77 -28.39
N GLU A 910 -36.31 31.78 -29.18
CA GLU A 910 -36.57 30.79 -30.24
C GLU A 910 -35.55 30.87 -31.38
N GLU A 911 -35.12 32.08 -31.77
CA GLU A 911 -34.08 32.26 -32.79
C GLU A 911 -32.73 31.72 -32.31
N ARG A 912 -32.37 31.99 -31.04
CA ARG A 912 -31.14 31.45 -30.42
C ARG A 912 -31.19 29.93 -30.30
N TYR A 913 -32.36 29.38 -29.96
CA TYR A 913 -32.61 27.95 -29.91
C TYR A 913 -32.42 27.28 -31.28
N ASN A 914 -33.01 27.85 -32.33
CA ASN A 914 -32.89 27.34 -33.70
C ASN A 914 -31.45 27.40 -34.22
N VAL A 915 -30.71 28.48 -33.91
CA VAL A 915 -29.28 28.61 -34.26
C VAL A 915 -28.44 27.54 -33.55
N LEU A 916 -28.74 27.23 -32.28
CA LEU A 916 -28.05 26.18 -31.54
C LEU A 916 -28.27 24.79 -32.16
N LEU A 917 -29.53 24.44 -32.46
CA LEU A 917 -29.89 23.15 -33.05
C LEU A 917 -29.31 22.98 -34.47
N PHE A 918 -29.38 24.03 -35.28
CA PHE A 918 -28.79 24.05 -36.62
C PHE A 918 -27.27 23.75 -36.58
N ALA A 919 -26.55 24.40 -35.66
CA ALA A 919 -25.11 24.17 -35.52
C ALA A 919 -24.79 22.75 -35.02
N LEU A 920 -25.67 22.15 -34.22
CA LEU A 920 -25.55 20.78 -33.71
C LEU A 920 -26.10 19.72 -34.68
N ASP A 921 -26.45 20.09 -35.92
CA ASP A 921 -27.00 19.18 -36.93
C ASP A 921 -28.19 18.37 -36.37
N THR A 922 -29.10 19.07 -35.69
CA THR A 922 -30.26 18.48 -35.02
C THR A 922 -31.55 19.17 -35.46
N ASP A 923 -32.53 18.38 -35.92
CA ASP A 923 -33.86 18.90 -36.23
C ASP A 923 -34.69 19.11 -34.96
N ALA A 924 -35.41 20.23 -34.87
CA ALA A 924 -36.23 20.56 -33.70
C ALA A 924 -37.31 19.50 -33.40
N SER A 925 -37.83 18.81 -34.43
CA SER A 925 -38.78 17.72 -34.29
C SER A 925 -38.22 16.56 -33.46
N ASP A 926 -36.92 16.26 -33.59
CA ASP A 926 -36.28 15.09 -32.98
C ASP A 926 -36.10 15.25 -31.47
N VAL A 927 -35.97 16.49 -31.00
CA VAL A 927 -35.73 16.81 -29.58
C VAL A 927 -36.94 17.40 -28.88
N SER A 928 -38.02 17.69 -29.61
CA SER A 928 -39.27 18.29 -29.10
C SER A 928 -39.94 17.51 -27.97
N SER A 929 -39.68 16.20 -27.88
CA SER A 929 -40.24 15.30 -26.85
C SER A 929 -39.36 15.13 -25.62
N LEU A 930 -38.14 15.69 -25.63
CA LEU A 930 -37.18 15.57 -24.53
C LEU A 930 -37.35 16.72 -23.51
N PRO A 931 -37.05 16.48 -22.21
CA PRO A 931 -36.93 17.56 -21.25
C PRO A 931 -35.88 18.59 -21.67
N GLU A 932 -36.11 19.88 -21.42
CA GLU A 932 -35.20 20.97 -21.83
C GLU A 932 -33.75 20.75 -21.36
N SER A 933 -33.56 20.17 -20.17
CA SER A 933 -32.24 19.83 -19.61
C SER A 933 -31.45 18.77 -20.39
N ASP A 934 -32.14 17.99 -21.23
CA ASP A 934 -31.58 16.85 -21.98
C ASP A 934 -31.29 17.15 -23.44
N ILE A 935 -31.89 18.23 -23.98
CA ILE A 935 -31.80 18.62 -25.40
C ILE A 935 -30.34 18.75 -25.81
N LEU A 936 -29.51 19.48 -25.05
CA LEU A 936 -28.12 19.73 -25.44
C LEU A 936 -27.29 18.44 -25.53
N ILE A 937 -27.49 17.50 -24.61
CA ILE A 937 -26.76 16.21 -24.60
C ILE A 937 -27.24 15.31 -25.73
N ALA A 938 -28.55 15.24 -25.97
CA ALA A 938 -29.11 14.48 -27.08
C ALA A 938 -28.58 14.99 -28.43
N SER A 939 -28.58 16.31 -28.64
CA SER A 939 -27.99 16.95 -29.82
C SER A 939 -26.48 16.67 -29.94
N CYS A 940 -25.72 16.64 -28.83
CA CYS A 940 -24.31 16.24 -28.86
C CYS A 940 -24.11 14.79 -29.31
N VAL A 941 -25.01 13.87 -28.91
CA VAL A 941 -24.96 12.47 -29.34
C VAL A 941 -25.27 12.35 -30.84
N ARG A 942 -26.30 13.07 -31.34
CA ARG A 942 -26.62 13.14 -32.77
C ARG A 942 -25.43 13.67 -33.57
N TYR A 943 -24.86 14.79 -33.15
CA TYR A 943 -23.69 15.38 -33.79
C TYR A 943 -22.48 14.41 -33.80
N LEU A 944 -22.23 13.69 -32.70
CA LEU A 944 -21.17 12.67 -32.64
C LEU A 944 -21.39 11.54 -33.67
N ILE A 945 -22.64 11.10 -33.86
CA ILE A 945 -22.99 10.05 -34.83
C ILE A 945 -22.63 10.51 -36.25
N ASN A 946 -22.94 11.75 -36.61
CA ASN A 946 -22.76 12.27 -37.96
C ASN A 946 -21.31 12.69 -38.27
N HIS A 947 -20.54 13.12 -37.26
CA HIS A 947 -19.25 13.80 -37.48
C HIS A 947 -18.03 13.10 -36.86
N SER A 948 -18.20 11.97 -36.15
CA SER A 948 -17.05 11.25 -35.55
C SER A 948 -16.12 10.64 -36.61
N LYS A 949 -14.81 10.79 -36.38
CA LYS A 949 -13.75 10.21 -37.21
C LYS A 949 -12.65 9.68 -36.28
N PRO A 950 -12.41 8.36 -36.22
CA PRO A 950 -13.19 7.30 -36.85
C PRO A 950 -14.63 7.25 -36.32
N ALA A 951 -15.55 6.75 -37.16
CA ALA A 951 -16.97 6.68 -36.85
C ALA A 951 -17.21 5.92 -35.54
N VAL A 952 -18.07 6.50 -34.69
CA VAL A 952 -18.44 5.92 -33.41
C VAL A 952 -19.18 4.60 -33.63
N LYS A 953 -18.73 3.54 -32.96
CA LYS A 953 -19.37 2.23 -33.06
C LYS A 953 -20.67 2.22 -32.24
N MET A 954 -21.68 1.52 -32.73
CA MET A 954 -22.99 1.36 -32.06
C MET A 954 -22.87 0.90 -30.60
N ASN A 955 -21.90 0.05 -30.28
CA ASN A 955 -21.66 -0.41 -28.91
C ASN A 955 -21.13 0.72 -27.99
N HIS A 956 -20.34 1.65 -28.54
CA HIS A 956 -19.84 2.81 -27.79
C HIS A 956 -20.99 3.80 -27.52
N LEU A 957 -21.89 4.00 -28.50
CA LEU A 957 -23.10 4.82 -28.32
C LEU A 957 -24.03 4.25 -27.26
N LYS A 958 -24.30 2.93 -27.31
CA LYS A 958 -25.10 2.24 -26.28
C LYS A 958 -24.50 2.40 -24.89
N ALA A 959 -23.19 2.23 -24.76
CA ALA A 959 -22.50 2.42 -23.48
C ALA A 959 -22.67 3.85 -22.97
N LEU A 960 -22.50 4.85 -23.84
CA LEU A 960 -22.64 6.27 -23.50
C LEU A 960 -24.05 6.63 -23.03
N LEU A 961 -25.09 6.20 -23.76
CA LEU A 961 -26.49 6.43 -23.40
C LEU A 961 -26.86 5.72 -22.10
N CYS A 962 -26.36 4.49 -21.88
CA CYS A 962 -26.57 3.80 -20.61
C CYS A 962 -25.90 4.52 -19.44
N CYS A 963 -24.67 5.02 -19.64
CA CYS A 963 -23.95 5.82 -18.64
C CYS A 963 -24.80 7.06 -18.25
N TRP A 964 -25.39 7.75 -19.23
CA TRP A 964 -26.28 8.90 -18.99
C TRP A 964 -27.55 8.53 -18.19
N VAL A 965 -28.27 7.47 -18.59
CA VAL A 965 -29.51 7.04 -17.91
C VAL A 965 -29.26 6.58 -16.48
N VAL A 966 -28.19 5.81 -16.24
CA VAL A 966 -27.84 5.30 -14.90
C VAL A 966 -27.48 6.43 -13.94
N LEU A 967 -26.76 7.45 -14.43
CA LEU A 967 -26.36 8.59 -13.60
C LEU A 967 -27.55 9.51 -13.26
N LYS A 968 -28.51 9.69 -14.17
CA LYS A 968 -29.75 10.45 -13.91
C LYS A 968 -30.73 9.75 -12.97
N ASN A 969 -30.71 8.42 -12.88
CA ASN A 969 -31.69 7.64 -12.11
C ASN A 969 -31.02 6.58 -11.22
N PRO A 970 -30.33 6.97 -10.14
CA PRO A 970 -29.57 6.06 -9.28
C PRO A 970 -30.41 4.99 -8.57
N LEU A 971 -31.74 5.14 -8.51
CA LEU A 971 -32.67 4.16 -7.92
C LEU A 971 -33.14 3.07 -8.91
N SER A 972 -32.87 3.20 -10.21
CA SER A 972 -33.28 2.23 -11.22
C SER A 972 -32.31 1.03 -11.25
N LYS A 973 -32.61 -0.01 -10.48
CA LYS A 973 -31.88 -1.30 -10.53
C LYS A 973 -32.11 -1.96 -11.89
N LEU A 974 -31.20 -1.77 -12.85
CA LEU A 974 -31.14 -2.59 -14.06
C LEU A 974 -30.79 -4.04 -13.65
N LYS A 975 -31.78 -4.95 -13.71
CA LYS A 975 -31.57 -6.39 -13.47
C LYS A 975 -30.87 -7.02 -14.70
N PRO A 976 -29.70 -7.67 -14.55
CA PRO A 976 -29.01 -8.29 -15.68
C PRO A 976 -29.73 -9.55 -16.19
N GLY A 977 -30.00 -9.60 -17.49
CA GLY A 977 -30.52 -10.79 -18.17
C GLY A 977 -29.45 -11.86 -18.35
N LYS A 978 -29.85 -13.14 -18.21
CA LYS A 978 -28.98 -14.33 -18.38
C LYS A 978 -28.18 -14.29 -19.70
N ARG A 979 -26.83 -14.31 -19.69
CA ARG A 979 -26.01 -14.92 -20.79
C ARG A 979 -24.48 -14.97 -20.61
N ARG A 980 -23.96 -16.12 -21.07
CA ARG A 980 -22.70 -16.52 -21.79
C ARG A 980 -21.38 -15.70 -21.68
N ARG A 981 -20.38 -16.42 -21.12
CA ARG A 981 -18.90 -16.36 -21.23
C ARG A 981 -18.26 -15.42 -22.29
N ARG A 982 -17.49 -14.43 -21.84
CA ARG A 982 -16.22 -13.96 -22.45
C ARG A 982 -15.33 -13.18 -21.43
N LYS A 983 -14.00 -13.27 -21.63
CA LYS A 983 -12.89 -12.87 -20.74
C LYS A 983 -12.85 -11.38 -20.33
N SER A 984 -12.06 -11.12 -19.28
CA SER A 984 -11.66 -9.84 -18.64
C SER A 984 -11.85 -8.54 -19.43
N SER A 985 -12.32 -7.49 -18.75
CA SER A 985 -12.45 -6.13 -19.31
C SER A 985 -11.09 -5.51 -19.61
N MET A 986 -10.67 -5.60 -20.87
CA MET A 986 -9.55 -4.84 -21.43
C MET A 986 -9.94 -3.36 -21.58
N PHE A 987 -9.10 -2.43 -21.12
CA PHE A 987 -9.18 -1.02 -21.52
C PHE A 987 -9.09 -0.96 -23.06
N SER A 988 -10.13 -0.45 -23.70
CA SER A 988 -10.17 -0.31 -25.16
C SER A 988 -9.76 1.09 -25.55
N LEU A 989 -8.57 1.22 -26.15
CA LEU A 989 -8.08 2.50 -26.66
C LEU A 989 -9.02 3.10 -27.73
N GLN A 990 -9.72 2.24 -28.51
CA GLN A 990 -10.72 2.68 -29.47
C GLN A 990 -11.98 3.25 -28.80
N ALA A 991 -12.47 2.62 -27.74
CA ALA A 991 -13.59 3.15 -26.96
C ALA A 991 -13.20 4.47 -26.28
N ALA A 992 -11.95 4.57 -25.79
CA ALA A 992 -11.42 5.78 -25.17
C ALA A 992 -11.39 6.92 -26.17
N HIS A 993 -10.95 6.62 -27.41
CA HIS A 993 -10.94 7.58 -28.50
C HIS A 993 -12.35 8.06 -28.89
N SER A 994 -13.33 7.17 -29.01
CA SER A 994 -14.74 7.55 -29.25
C SER A 994 -15.30 8.43 -28.14
N PHE A 995 -14.97 8.15 -26.88
CA PHE A 995 -15.44 8.96 -25.77
C PHE A 995 -14.74 10.32 -25.70
N CYS A 996 -13.44 10.38 -26.01
CA CYS A 996 -12.71 11.65 -26.11
C CYS A 996 -13.36 12.56 -27.17
N GLN A 997 -13.79 12.00 -28.31
CA GLN A 997 -14.54 12.74 -29.33
C GLN A 997 -15.85 13.30 -28.76
N TRP A 998 -16.62 12.49 -28.02
CA TRP A 998 -17.84 12.96 -27.36
C TRP A 998 -17.58 14.09 -26.37
N GLN A 999 -16.55 13.99 -25.51
CA GLN A 999 -16.21 15.06 -24.57
C GLN A 999 -15.83 16.37 -25.28
N CYS A 1000 -15.17 16.28 -26.44
CA CYS A 1000 -14.86 17.45 -27.28
C CYS A 1000 -16.14 18.09 -27.85
N VAL A 1001 -17.10 17.28 -28.33
CA VAL A 1001 -18.41 17.76 -28.80
C VAL A 1001 -19.18 18.44 -27.67
N VAL A 1002 -19.30 17.79 -26.51
CA VAL A 1002 -19.98 18.34 -25.33
C VAL A 1002 -19.35 19.65 -24.87
N ARG A 1003 -18.01 19.72 -24.80
CA ARG A 1003 -17.30 20.97 -24.45
C ARG A 1003 -17.67 22.10 -25.41
N ASP A 1004 -17.60 21.86 -26.71
CA ASP A 1004 -17.79 22.90 -27.73
C ASP A 1004 -19.27 23.27 -27.89
N ALA A 1005 -20.19 22.34 -27.64
CA ALA A 1005 -21.63 22.59 -27.59
C ALA A 1005 -22.04 23.44 -26.38
N ILE A 1006 -21.48 23.19 -25.19
CA ILE A 1006 -21.67 24.04 -24.01
C ILE A 1006 -21.14 25.45 -24.28
N MET A 1007 -19.95 25.54 -24.90
CA MET A 1007 -19.39 26.82 -25.31
C MET A 1007 -20.36 27.57 -26.23
N LEU A 1008 -20.86 26.90 -27.28
CA LEU A 1008 -21.84 27.47 -28.20
C LEU A 1008 -23.13 27.90 -27.48
N ASN A 1009 -23.67 27.06 -26.61
CA ASN A 1009 -24.88 27.36 -25.84
C ASN A 1009 -24.71 28.65 -25.02
N TYR A 1010 -23.60 28.78 -24.28
CA TYR A 1010 -23.32 30.00 -23.53
C TYR A 1010 -23.06 31.22 -24.42
N THR A 1011 -22.43 31.04 -25.57
CA THR A 1011 -22.24 32.14 -26.52
C THR A 1011 -23.55 32.67 -27.12
N LEU A 1012 -24.58 31.85 -27.13
CA LEU A 1012 -25.94 32.21 -27.54
C LEU A 1012 -26.81 32.66 -26.35
N LEU A 1013 -26.22 32.99 -25.20
CA LEU A 1013 -26.94 33.35 -23.97
C LEU A 1013 -27.84 32.24 -23.42
N GLU A 1014 -27.39 30.99 -23.52
CA GLU A 1014 -27.99 29.80 -22.90
C GLU A 1014 -29.47 29.58 -23.29
N PRO A 1015 -29.79 29.42 -24.60
CA PRO A 1015 -31.16 29.18 -25.05
C PRO A 1015 -31.74 27.85 -24.57
N VAL A 1016 -30.89 26.90 -24.14
CA VAL A 1016 -31.29 25.70 -23.40
C VAL A 1016 -30.51 25.59 -22.09
N PRO A 1017 -31.07 25.00 -21.03
CA PRO A 1017 -30.36 24.79 -19.77
C PRO A 1017 -29.06 24.01 -19.96
N SER A 1018 -27.96 24.50 -19.37
CA SER A 1018 -26.70 23.77 -19.39
C SER A 1018 -26.79 22.46 -18.60
N PRO A 1019 -26.32 21.32 -19.15
CA PRO A 1019 -26.43 20.03 -18.47
C PRO A 1019 -25.47 19.94 -17.27
N HIS A 1020 -25.92 19.27 -16.21
CA HIS A 1020 -25.07 18.88 -15.09
C HIS A 1020 -24.10 17.79 -15.54
N ILE A 1021 -22.93 18.18 -16.06
CA ILE A 1021 -21.95 17.25 -16.65
C ILE A 1021 -21.53 16.11 -15.73
N HIS A 1022 -21.54 16.36 -14.42
CA HIS A 1022 -21.23 15.34 -13.41
C HIS A 1022 -22.29 14.23 -13.32
N GLU A 1023 -23.49 14.43 -13.86
CA GLU A 1023 -24.59 13.48 -13.99
C GLU A 1023 -24.68 12.82 -15.38
N VAL A 1024 -23.76 13.15 -16.30
CA VAL A 1024 -23.82 12.69 -17.70
C VAL A 1024 -22.53 12.00 -18.14
N ALA A 1025 -21.40 12.35 -17.54
CA ALA A 1025 -20.09 11.80 -17.87
C ALA A 1025 -19.52 10.98 -16.69
N ALA A 1026 -19.59 9.65 -16.75
CA ALA A 1026 -18.78 8.77 -15.90
C ALA A 1026 -18.15 7.66 -16.76
N LEU A 1027 -16.82 7.76 -16.97
CA LEU A 1027 -16.09 6.94 -17.93
C LEU A 1027 -15.84 5.50 -17.48
N LYS A 1028 -15.74 5.26 -16.17
CA LYS A 1028 -15.41 3.94 -15.60
C LYS A 1028 -16.45 2.88 -15.97
N ASN A 1029 -17.69 3.28 -16.24
CA ASN A 1029 -18.77 2.38 -16.65
C ASN A 1029 -18.78 2.07 -18.17
N CYS A 1030 -18.31 2.99 -19.02
CA CYS A 1030 -18.49 2.84 -20.46
C CYS A 1030 -17.43 1.93 -21.14
N PHE A 1031 -16.35 1.56 -20.42
CA PHE A 1031 -15.31 0.61 -20.89
C PHE A 1031 -15.64 -0.87 -20.63
N SER A 1032 -16.76 -1.16 -19.99
CA SER A 1032 -17.21 -2.53 -19.74
C SER A 1032 -18.04 -3.04 -20.93
N PRO A 1033 -17.67 -4.17 -21.58
CA PRO A 1033 -18.50 -4.80 -22.61
C PRO A 1033 -19.90 -5.22 -22.11
N ARG A 1034 -20.16 -5.15 -20.79
CA ARG A 1034 -21.39 -5.59 -20.14
C ARG A 1034 -22.61 -4.70 -20.39
N LEU A 1035 -22.43 -3.47 -20.89
CA LEU A 1035 -23.55 -2.56 -21.19
C LEU A 1035 -24.19 -2.79 -22.58
N VAL A 1036 -23.68 -3.72 -23.37
CA VAL A 1036 -24.15 -3.97 -24.76
C VAL A 1036 -25.39 -4.90 -24.84
N MET A 1037 -25.86 -5.47 -23.72
CA MET A 1037 -26.97 -6.45 -23.74
C MET A 1037 -28.17 -6.08 -22.88
N TYR A 1038 -28.83 -4.96 -23.19
CA TYR A 1038 -30.13 -4.63 -22.59
C TYR A 1038 -31.19 -4.38 -23.67
N SER A 1039 -32.22 -5.24 -23.70
CA SER A 1039 -33.33 -5.26 -24.65
C SER A 1039 -34.44 -4.23 -24.35
N HIS A 1040 -34.35 -3.51 -23.24
CA HIS A 1040 -35.32 -2.46 -22.88
C HIS A 1040 -34.94 -1.06 -23.37
N ILE A 1041 -33.76 -0.90 -23.99
CA ILE A 1041 -33.27 0.38 -24.54
C ILE A 1041 -33.78 0.61 -25.97
N THR A 1042 -34.56 -0.32 -26.53
CA THR A 1042 -35.09 -0.20 -27.89
C THR A 1042 -35.99 1.04 -28.04
N CYS A 1043 -36.70 1.46 -26.99
CA CYS A 1043 -37.60 2.62 -27.09
C CYS A 1043 -36.86 3.98 -27.14
N PHE A 1044 -35.66 4.09 -26.56
CA PHE A 1044 -34.86 5.33 -26.53
C PHE A 1044 -33.77 5.37 -27.63
N ILE A 1045 -33.50 4.22 -28.28
CA ILE A 1045 -32.66 4.10 -29.47
C ILE A 1045 -33.51 4.17 -30.76
N GLN A 1046 -34.82 3.97 -30.66
CA GLN A 1046 -35.78 4.17 -31.77
C GLN A 1046 -36.23 5.63 -31.92
N LEU A 1047 -36.15 6.43 -30.86
CA LEU A 1047 -36.07 7.90 -30.92
C LEU A 1047 -34.63 8.28 -31.31
#